data_AF-A0A9P7G8N5-F1
#
_entry.id   AF-A0A9P7G8N5-F1
#
_cell.length_a   1.000
_cell.length_b   1.000
_cell.length_c   1.000
_cell.angle_alpha   90.00
_cell.angle_beta   90.00
_cell.angle_gamma   90.00
#
_symmetry.space_group_name_H-M   'P 1'
#
loop_
_entity.id
_entity.type
_entity.pdbx_description
1 polymer ?
#
loop_
_entity_poly.entity_id
_entity_poly.type
_entity_poly.pdbx_seq_one_letter_code
_entity_poly.pdbx_strand_id
1 'polypeptide(L)'
;MVGALRWISYINVRAVSFLFSDCHVLIYHVSQPLRYGFEGILANEFHTLKGKCSSLVPQGPGYEGVSLENQVCATVGALPGQDFVDGNRFIKLSYSYSHGHIWRDFGIVVAFGIAFIVALLIFSEFNTAVAGETFIVLFKRGAKSPVLSEAAQNTFDEEKSTTSTQPTGGDVDNEKADKALAAKPAMTDIFSWQHLKYTVPVSGGTRVLLDDVSGYVVPGKLTALMGESGAGKTTLLNVLAQRVDTGVVQGDRFVNGQPPPHDFQSQSGYCQQMDTHVPTDTVREALLFSAALRQPASVPAAEKEAYVEECLRMCGLEAYADAAIGSLGIEHRKRTTIAVELAAKPKLLLFLDEPTSGLDSQSAWAIMAFLRKLASSGQAILCTIHQPSAELFQVFDRLLLLRKGGQTVYFGDLGHNATKLIHYFEKNGSRHCDTSENPAEFMLDVIGAGATATSNQDWHAIWKKSPEAIETQERLDAIHNEGRSRPPVEATLQSEFATSWGNQFKELWLRNSRAHWRDPTYLIAKLALNIFGGLFIGFTFFKAKNTQQGTQNQLFAVYMGTILSAPLSNQIQVPFLNTRKIYEIRERPSRMFSWTALITSQFLADLPWNILGSTLFFICWYWTVGFDTSRAGFTYLLIGVAFPFYYTSLAMAVAAMAPSAEISALLFSTLFSFILTL
;
A
#
# COMPACT_ATOMS: atom_id res chain seq x y z
N MET A 1 19.29 18.34 4.24
CA MET A 1 20.36 18.72 3.30
C MET A 1 21.74 18.81 3.95
N VAL A 2 21.94 19.57 5.04
CA VAL A 2 23.28 19.77 5.67
C VAL A 2 23.90 18.48 6.28
N GLY A 3 23.08 17.54 6.78
CA GLY A 3 23.57 16.25 7.28
C GLY A 3 24.00 15.25 6.18
N ALA A 4 23.34 15.26 5.02
CA ALA A 4 23.69 14.40 3.87
C ALA A 4 24.91 14.93 3.09
N LEU A 5 25.09 16.26 3.07
CA LEU A 5 26.26 16.91 2.49
C LEU A 5 27.54 16.71 3.35
N ARG A 6 27.41 16.47 4.66
CA ARG A 6 28.55 16.12 5.51
C ARG A 6 29.17 14.76 5.15
N TRP A 7 28.38 13.82 4.63
CA TRP A 7 28.92 12.54 4.12
C TRP A 7 29.69 12.71 2.81
N ILE A 8 29.20 13.58 1.92
CA ILE A 8 29.89 13.92 0.65
C ILE A 8 31.21 14.67 0.90
N SER A 9 31.30 15.42 2.00
CA SER A 9 32.51 16.18 2.39
C SER A 9 33.63 15.30 2.97
N TYR A 10 33.34 14.06 3.36
CA TYR A 10 34.33 13.09 3.86
C TYR A 10 34.87 12.15 2.78
N ILE A 11 34.36 12.23 1.55
CA ILE A 11 34.93 11.53 0.41
C ILE A 11 36.13 12.34 -0.05
N ASN A 12 37.28 12.04 0.53
CA ASN A 12 38.56 12.57 0.08
C ASN A 12 38.78 12.12 -1.38
N VAL A 13 38.54 13.03 -2.33
CA VAL A 13 38.63 12.77 -3.78
C VAL A 13 40.02 12.23 -4.16
N ARG A 14 41.06 12.53 -3.38
CA ARG A 14 42.39 11.94 -3.51
C ARG A 14 42.49 10.50 -2.96
N ALA A 15 41.75 10.15 -1.93
CA ALA A 15 41.70 8.78 -1.42
C ALA A 15 40.90 7.86 -2.34
N VAL A 16 39.82 8.35 -2.98
CA VAL A 16 39.08 7.59 -4.00
C VAL A 16 39.90 7.44 -5.29
N SER A 17 40.65 8.47 -5.72
CA SER A 17 41.55 8.32 -6.87
C SER A 17 42.72 7.36 -6.60
N PHE A 18 43.22 7.32 -5.35
CA PHE A 18 44.31 6.42 -4.96
C PHE A 18 43.80 4.97 -4.75
N LEU A 19 42.60 4.79 -4.20
CA LEU A 19 41.92 3.49 -4.10
C LEU A 19 41.50 2.93 -5.46
N PHE A 20 41.30 3.73 -6.51
CA PHE A 20 40.89 3.23 -7.83
C PHE A 20 42.02 3.11 -8.86
N SER A 21 43.16 3.81 -8.69
CA SER A 21 44.28 3.71 -9.63
C SER A 21 45.07 2.40 -9.49
N ASP A 22 45.37 1.97 -8.26
CA ASP A 22 46.10 0.72 -8.00
C ASP A 22 45.18 -0.50 -7.86
N CYS A 23 43.88 -0.28 -7.61
CA CYS A 23 42.87 -1.34 -7.56
C CYS A 23 42.24 -1.65 -8.93
N HIS A 24 42.61 -0.90 -9.98
CA HIS A 24 42.17 -1.15 -11.35
C HIS A 24 42.66 -2.51 -11.90
N VAL A 25 43.81 -2.98 -11.42
CA VAL A 25 44.32 -4.32 -11.74
C VAL A 25 43.71 -5.36 -10.80
N LEU A 26 43.52 -5.03 -9.52
CA LEU A 26 42.99 -5.97 -8.53
C LEU A 26 41.49 -6.25 -8.71
N ILE A 27 40.63 -5.26 -8.94
CA ILE A 27 39.19 -5.48 -9.16
C ILE A 27 38.96 -6.14 -10.52
N TYR A 28 39.63 -5.68 -11.57
CA TYR A 28 39.43 -6.21 -12.93
C TYR A 28 40.04 -7.60 -13.14
N HIS A 29 41.09 -7.99 -12.39
CA HIS A 29 41.63 -9.35 -12.43
C HIS A 29 41.07 -10.24 -11.31
N VAL A 30 40.86 -9.75 -10.10
CA VAL A 30 40.52 -10.60 -8.94
C VAL A 30 39.00 -10.67 -8.68
N SER A 31 38.18 -9.68 -9.05
CA SER A 31 36.78 -9.62 -8.55
C SER A 31 35.68 -10.10 -9.52
N GLN A 32 36.01 -10.68 -10.67
CA GLN A 32 35.01 -11.25 -11.59
C GLN A 32 35.23 -12.76 -11.77
N PRO A 33 34.52 -13.62 -11.00
CA PRO A 33 34.56 -15.07 -11.23
C PRO A 33 34.12 -15.44 -12.66
N LEU A 34 33.32 -14.58 -13.30
CA LEU A 34 32.91 -14.71 -14.70
C LEU A 34 34.10 -14.71 -15.67
N ARG A 35 35.14 -13.91 -15.43
CA ARG A 35 36.34 -13.86 -16.29
C ARG A 35 37.09 -15.20 -16.23
N TYR A 36 37.33 -15.71 -15.03
CA TYR A 36 38.01 -16.99 -14.82
C TYR A 36 37.19 -18.17 -15.36
N GLY A 37 35.87 -18.13 -15.18
CA GLY A 37 34.96 -19.09 -15.81
C GLY A 37 34.99 -19.03 -17.34
N PHE A 38 34.99 -17.83 -17.92
CA PHE A 38 35.05 -17.63 -19.37
C PHE A 38 36.40 -18.03 -19.97
N GLU A 39 37.51 -17.70 -19.31
CA GLU A 39 38.87 -18.17 -19.69
C GLU A 39 38.93 -19.70 -19.65
N GLY A 40 38.43 -20.33 -18.58
CA GLY A 40 38.40 -21.79 -18.45
C GLY A 40 37.57 -22.48 -19.53
N ILE A 41 36.37 -21.97 -19.84
CA ILE A 41 35.50 -22.52 -20.88
C ILE A 41 36.14 -22.36 -22.27
N LEU A 42 36.60 -21.16 -22.62
CA LEU A 42 37.24 -20.93 -23.93
C LEU A 42 38.53 -21.74 -24.08
N ALA A 43 39.36 -21.82 -23.04
CA ALA A 43 40.60 -22.57 -23.09
C ALA A 43 40.34 -24.08 -23.22
N ASN A 44 39.27 -24.61 -22.62
CA ASN A 44 38.87 -26.01 -22.77
C ASN A 44 38.34 -26.32 -24.18
N GLU A 45 37.43 -25.50 -24.70
CA GLU A 45 36.81 -25.71 -26.02
C GLU A 45 37.80 -25.54 -27.18
N PHE A 46 38.67 -24.54 -27.12
CA PHE A 46 39.63 -24.26 -28.20
C PHE A 46 40.90 -25.11 -28.11
N HIS A 47 41.06 -25.97 -27.10
CA HIS A 47 42.31 -26.71 -26.90
C HIS A 47 42.60 -27.71 -28.03
N THR A 48 41.56 -28.40 -28.51
CA THR A 48 41.66 -29.44 -29.55
C THR A 48 41.15 -28.95 -30.91
N LEU A 49 40.64 -27.72 -30.97
CA LEU A 49 40.05 -27.15 -32.19
C LEU A 49 41.14 -26.77 -33.20
N LYS A 50 41.04 -27.34 -34.41
CA LYS A 50 41.78 -26.89 -35.59
C LYS A 50 40.79 -26.31 -36.59
N GLY A 51 40.65 -24.99 -36.59
CA GLY A 51 39.72 -24.30 -37.48
C GLY A 51 40.26 -24.28 -38.91
N LYS A 52 39.65 -25.02 -39.83
CA LYS A 52 40.01 -24.97 -41.26
C LYS A 52 39.69 -23.59 -41.82
N CYS A 53 40.61 -23.04 -42.61
CA CYS A 53 40.46 -21.71 -43.17
C CYS A 53 39.52 -21.73 -44.38
N SER A 54 38.49 -20.87 -44.37
CA SER A 54 37.56 -20.72 -45.50
C SER A 54 38.18 -19.93 -46.67
N SER A 55 39.11 -19.03 -46.37
CA SER A 55 39.90 -18.29 -47.35
C SER A 55 41.35 -18.14 -46.89
N LEU A 56 42.26 -18.25 -47.86
CA LEU A 56 43.70 -18.09 -47.73
C LEU A 56 44.10 -16.79 -48.46
N VAL A 57 45.13 -16.10 -48.00
CA VAL A 57 45.59 -14.84 -48.58
C VAL A 57 47.07 -15.00 -48.94
N PRO A 58 47.52 -14.58 -50.14
CA PRO A 58 46.76 -13.91 -51.21
C PRO A 58 45.86 -14.86 -52.02
N GLN A 59 44.70 -14.36 -52.45
CA GLN A 59 43.73 -15.03 -53.32
C GLN A 59 43.33 -14.08 -54.47
N GLY A 60 43.19 -14.61 -55.69
CA GLY A 60 42.77 -13.85 -56.87
C GLY A 60 43.56 -14.18 -58.14
N PRO A 61 43.19 -13.58 -59.30
CA PRO A 61 43.85 -13.80 -60.58
C PRO A 61 45.34 -13.46 -60.49
N GLY A 62 46.21 -14.40 -60.85
CA GLY A 62 47.68 -14.26 -60.74
C GLY A 62 48.32 -14.92 -59.51
N TYR A 63 47.53 -15.43 -58.55
CA TYR A 63 48.02 -16.15 -57.36
C TYR A 63 47.60 -17.64 -57.35
N GLU A 64 47.13 -18.18 -58.47
CA GLU A 64 46.58 -19.54 -58.61
C GLU A 64 47.63 -20.67 -58.46
N GLY A 65 48.91 -20.37 -58.68
CA GLY A 65 50.02 -21.34 -58.58
C GLY A 65 50.88 -21.21 -57.33
N VAL A 66 50.47 -20.39 -56.35
CA VAL A 66 51.27 -20.13 -55.13
C VAL A 66 51.16 -21.32 -54.17
N SER A 67 52.31 -21.85 -53.75
CA SER A 67 52.37 -22.94 -52.77
C SER A 67 51.77 -22.52 -51.43
N LEU A 68 51.23 -23.50 -50.69
CA LEU A 68 50.61 -23.29 -49.38
C LEU A 68 51.54 -22.54 -48.41
N GLU A 69 52.86 -22.74 -48.53
CA GLU A 69 53.91 -22.08 -47.74
C GLU A 69 53.89 -20.55 -47.82
N ASN A 70 53.41 -20.00 -48.93
CA ASN A 70 53.30 -18.55 -49.17
C ASN A 70 51.87 -18.02 -49.00
N GLN A 71 50.96 -18.84 -48.46
CA GLN A 71 49.58 -18.50 -48.17
C GLN A 71 49.30 -18.56 -46.66
N VAL A 72 48.45 -17.65 -46.16
CA VAL A 72 48.06 -17.59 -44.74
C VAL A 72 46.59 -17.21 -44.60
N CYS A 73 45.94 -17.67 -43.53
CA CYS A 73 44.54 -17.30 -43.26
C CYS A 73 44.45 -15.86 -42.71
N ALA A 74 43.35 -15.16 -43.00
CA ALA A 74 43.11 -13.79 -42.53
C ALA A 74 42.71 -13.68 -41.04
N THR A 75 42.68 -14.81 -40.33
CA THR A 75 42.27 -14.89 -38.92
C THR A 75 43.48 -14.81 -37.99
N VAL A 76 43.30 -14.15 -36.84
CA VAL A 76 44.34 -13.99 -35.81
C VAL A 76 44.90 -15.36 -35.38
N GLY A 77 46.22 -15.52 -35.40
CA GLY A 77 46.89 -16.78 -35.01
C GLY A 77 47.08 -17.82 -36.12
N ALA A 78 46.79 -17.48 -37.37
CA ALA A 78 47.21 -18.27 -38.53
C ALA A 78 48.74 -18.19 -38.75
N LEU A 79 49.35 -19.26 -39.27
CA LEU A 79 50.75 -19.28 -39.72
C LEU A 79 50.82 -19.50 -41.23
N PRO A 80 51.81 -18.91 -41.94
CA PRO A 80 52.07 -19.23 -43.34
C PRO A 80 52.34 -20.72 -43.52
N GLY A 81 51.79 -21.35 -44.57
CA GLY A 81 51.96 -22.79 -44.79
C GLY A 81 50.97 -23.70 -44.07
N GLN A 82 49.99 -23.16 -43.34
CA GLN A 82 48.95 -23.94 -42.67
C GLN A 82 47.56 -23.56 -43.22
N ASP A 83 46.78 -24.56 -43.63
CA ASP A 83 45.38 -24.41 -44.05
C ASP A 83 44.39 -24.41 -42.86
N PHE A 84 44.91 -24.44 -41.64
CA PHE A 84 44.15 -24.40 -40.40
C PHE A 84 44.75 -23.42 -39.39
N VAL A 85 43.89 -22.87 -38.53
CA VAL A 85 44.29 -22.10 -37.36
C VAL A 85 44.21 -22.98 -36.12
N ASP A 86 45.30 -23.06 -35.37
CA ASP A 86 45.36 -23.76 -34.09
C ASP A 86 44.60 -22.96 -33.02
N GLY A 87 43.63 -23.59 -32.37
CA GLY A 87 42.77 -22.96 -31.37
C GLY A 87 43.54 -22.43 -30.16
N ASN A 88 44.59 -23.10 -29.69
CA ASN A 88 45.44 -22.60 -28.59
C ASN A 88 46.17 -21.33 -28.99
N ARG A 89 46.60 -21.23 -30.25
CA ARG A 89 47.27 -20.02 -30.77
C ARG A 89 46.29 -18.86 -30.94
N PHE A 90 45.09 -19.16 -31.43
CA PHE A 90 44.00 -18.19 -31.54
C PHE A 90 43.64 -17.57 -30.19
N ILE A 91 43.37 -18.38 -29.16
CA ILE A 91 43.00 -17.85 -27.82
C ILE A 91 44.14 -17.09 -27.15
N LYS A 92 45.39 -17.53 -27.36
CA LYS A 92 46.57 -16.88 -26.79
C LYS A 92 46.82 -15.51 -27.41
N LEU A 93 46.64 -15.36 -28.72
CA LEU A 93 46.89 -14.08 -29.40
C LEU A 93 45.68 -13.13 -29.35
N SER A 94 44.46 -13.66 -29.37
CA SER A 94 43.23 -12.85 -29.34
C SER A 94 42.86 -12.39 -27.92
N TYR A 95 43.05 -13.25 -26.91
CA TYR A 95 42.57 -13.00 -25.54
C TYR A 95 43.67 -13.10 -24.46
N SER A 96 44.91 -13.49 -24.82
CA SER A 96 45.99 -13.77 -23.86
C SER A 96 45.70 -14.93 -22.88
N TYR A 97 44.87 -15.88 -23.28
CA TYR A 97 44.49 -17.05 -22.47
C TYR A 97 45.38 -18.26 -22.73
N SER A 98 45.52 -19.13 -21.72
CA SER A 98 46.33 -20.34 -21.80
C SER A 98 45.62 -21.55 -21.20
N HIS A 99 45.72 -22.70 -21.87
CA HIS A 99 45.18 -23.97 -21.36
C HIS A 99 45.74 -24.37 -19.99
N GLY A 100 46.98 -23.99 -19.68
CA GLY A 100 47.58 -24.24 -18.36
C GLY A 100 46.85 -23.56 -17.19
N HIS A 101 45.96 -22.61 -17.47
CA HIS A 101 45.23 -21.86 -16.47
C HIS A 101 43.92 -22.52 -16.00
N ILE A 102 43.41 -23.54 -16.71
CA ILE A 102 42.07 -24.10 -16.45
C ILE A 102 41.89 -24.54 -14.99
N TRP A 103 42.85 -25.32 -14.44
CA TRP A 103 42.75 -25.80 -13.06
C TRP A 103 42.93 -24.71 -12.01
N ARG A 104 43.74 -23.70 -12.31
CA ARG A 104 43.88 -22.50 -11.47
C ARG A 104 42.55 -21.74 -11.44
N ASP A 105 41.96 -21.50 -12.61
CA ASP A 105 40.75 -20.70 -12.76
C ASP A 105 39.53 -21.40 -12.15
N PHE A 106 39.42 -22.72 -12.28
CA PHE A 106 38.42 -23.53 -11.58
C PHE A 106 38.56 -23.42 -10.05
N GLY A 107 39.78 -23.57 -9.53
CA GLY A 107 40.05 -23.43 -8.10
C GLY A 107 39.68 -22.04 -7.56
N ILE A 108 39.96 -20.98 -8.32
CA ILE A 108 39.58 -19.60 -7.98
C ILE A 108 38.06 -19.46 -7.92
N VAL A 109 37.31 -19.98 -8.90
CA VAL A 109 35.84 -19.89 -8.94
C VAL A 109 35.21 -20.62 -7.74
N VAL A 110 35.70 -21.81 -7.39
CA VAL A 110 35.23 -22.56 -6.21
C VAL A 110 35.53 -21.80 -4.91
N ALA A 111 36.74 -21.24 -4.77
CA ALA A 111 37.11 -20.43 -3.61
C ALA A 111 36.20 -19.20 -3.46
N PHE A 112 35.87 -18.52 -4.56
CA PHE A 112 34.89 -17.43 -4.58
C PHE A 112 33.50 -17.89 -4.13
N GLY A 113 33.03 -19.05 -4.60
CA GLY A 113 31.75 -19.62 -4.20
C GLY A 113 31.67 -19.89 -2.70
N ILE A 114 32.70 -20.52 -2.13
CA ILE A 114 32.78 -20.80 -0.69
C ILE A 114 32.83 -19.49 0.11
N ALA A 115 33.70 -18.54 -0.28
CA ALA A 115 33.82 -17.25 0.40
C ALA A 115 32.49 -16.47 0.37
N PHE A 116 31.76 -16.51 -0.74
CA PHE A 116 30.46 -15.86 -0.88
C PHE A 116 29.40 -16.49 0.03
N ILE A 117 29.34 -17.83 0.10
CA ILE A 117 28.41 -18.54 1.00
C ILE A 117 28.73 -18.21 2.47
N VAL A 118 30.00 -18.23 2.87
CA VAL A 118 30.42 -17.89 4.23
C VAL A 118 30.04 -16.44 4.57
N ALA A 119 30.32 -15.50 3.66
CA ALA A 119 29.93 -14.10 3.85
C ALA A 119 28.40 -13.94 3.97
N LEU A 120 27.61 -14.63 3.15
CA LEU A 120 26.15 -14.61 3.24
C LEU A 120 25.65 -15.14 4.59
N LEU A 121 26.20 -16.24 5.08
CA LEU A 121 25.84 -16.80 6.39
C LEU A 121 26.17 -15.81 7.52
N ILE A 122 27.35 -15.20 7.47
CA ILE A 122 27.77 -14.18 8.44
C ILE A 122 26.83 -12.97 8.40
N PHE A 123 26.55 -12.41 7.22
CA PHE A 123 25.66 -11.26 7.09
C PHE A 123 24.23 -11.58 7.51
N SER A 124 23.74 -12.80 7.26
CA SER A 124 22.42 -13.23 7.70
C SER A 124 22.32 -13.25 9.23
N GLU A 125 23.35 -13.74 9.93
CA GLU A 125 23.39 -13.77 11.40
C GLU A 125 23.50 -12.36 12.01
N PHE A 126 24.25 -11.45 11.39
CA PHE A 126 24.35 -10.07 11.90
C PHE A 126 23.09 -9.22 11.64
N ASN A 127 22.29 -9.57 10.63
CA ASN A 127 21.11 -8.79 10.24
C ASN A 127 19.81 -9.22 10.95
N THR A 128 19.82 -10.30 11.75
CA THR A 128 18.65 -10.72 12.55
C THR A 128 18.43 -9.88 13.82
N ALA A 129 19.43 -9.12 14.27
CA ALA A 129 19.38 -8.34 15.51
C ALA A 129 18.43 -7.12 15.48
N VAL A 130 17.75 -6.84 14.35
CA VAL A 130 16.88 -5.64 14.18
C VAL A 130 15.39 -5.99 14.16
N ALA A 131 14.99 -7.27 14.26
CA ALA A 131 13.59 -7.69 14.14
C ALA A 131 12.76 -7.62 15.44
N GLY A 132 13.07 -6.68 16.34
CA GLY A 132 12.20 -6.33 17.46
C GLY A 132 11.44 -5.05 17.14
N GLU A 133 10.25 -5.15 16.53
CA GLU A 133 9.38 -3.99 16.28
C GLU A 133 8.88 -3.39 17.61
N THR A 134 9.71 -2.56 18.24
CA THR A 134 9.23 -1.61 19.24
C THR A 134 8.63 -0.44 18.48
N PHE A 135 7.30 -0.25 18.58
CA PHE A 135 6.59 0.85 17.93
C PHE A 135 7.01 2.19 18.55
N ILE A 136 8.07 2.81 18.02
CA ILE A 136 8.43 4.18 18.35
C ILE A 136 7.52 5.09 17.54
N VAL A 137 6.68 5.87 18.23
CA VAL A 137 5.81 6.87 17.57
C VAL A 137 6.69 7.97 17.00
N LEU A 138 6.61 8.18 15.68
CA LEU A 138 7.39 9.16 14.95
C LEU A 138 6.59 10.44 14.78
N PHE A 139 7.16 11.57 15.14
CA PHE A 139 6.53 12.89 14.99
C PHE A 139 7.20 13.72 13.90
N LYS A 140 6.42 14.63 13.28
CA LYS A 140 6.95 15.64 12.36
C LYS A 140 8.02 16.49 13.06
N ARG A 141 9.12 16.77 12.35
CA ARG A 141 10.21 17.61 12.88
C ARG A 141 9.68 18.98 13.32
N GLY A 142 9.95 19.35 14.57
CA GLY A 142 9.48 20.60 15.17
C GLY A 142 8.08 20.55 15.78
N ALA A 143 7.43 19.37 15.82
CA ALA A 143 6.16 19.19 16.52
C ALA A 143 6.32 19.45 18.02
N LYS A 144 5.39 20.21 18.60
CA LYS A 144 5.29 20.49 20.04
C LYS A 144 4.14 19.64 20.59
N SER A 145 4.37 18.34 20.77
CA SER A 145 3.39 17.43 21.36
C SER A 145 3.66 17.23 22.85
N PRO A 146 2.63 17.19 23.72
CA PRO A 146 2.78 16.87 25.14
C PRO A 146 3.44 15.50 25.37
N VAL A 147 3.20 14.53 24.49
CA VAL A 147 3.81 13.19 24.54
C VAL A 147 5.32 13.25 24.35
N LEU A 148 5.81 14.18 23.51
CA LEU A 148 7.24 14.40 23.32
C LEU A 148 7.88 15.07 24.55
N SER A 149 7.18 15.99 25.21
CA SER A 149 7.69 16.63 26.43
C SER A 149 7.76 15.65 27.61
N GLU A 150 6.78 14.75 27.75
CA GLU A 150 6.80 13.71 28.78
C GLU A 150 7.90 12.68 28.50
N ALA A 151 8.07 12.24 27.24
CA ALA A 151 9.15 11.34 26.86
C ALA A 151 10.55 11.98 27.07
N ALA A 152 10.69 13.28 26.82
CA ALA A 152 11.92 14.04 27.07
C ALA A 152 12.20 14.27 28.57
N GLN A 153 11.17 14.28 29.41
CA GLN A 153 11.30 14.34 30.88
C GLN A 153 11.66 12.98 31.47
N ASN A 154 11.08 11.89 30.95
CA ASN A 154 11.35 10.52 31.38
C ASN A 154 12.72 9.98 30.94
N THR A 155 13.41 10.65 30.00
CA THR A 155 14.78 10.28 29.60
C THR A 155 15.84 10.63 30.66
N PHE A 156 15.48 11.38 31.71
CA PHE A 156 16.38 11.71 32.83
C PHE A 156 16.29 10.75 34.02
N ASP A 157 15.37 9.78 34.00
CA ASP A 157 15.13 8.86 35.12
C ASP A 157 15.09 7.41 34.61
N GLU A 158 16.28 6.84 34.35
CA GLU A 158 16.45 5.51 33.74
C GLU A 158 16.09 4.32 34.66
N GLU A 159 15.74 4.54 35.95
CA GLU A 159 15.48 3.46 36.92
C GLU A 159 14.01 3.02 37.05
N LYS A 160 13.10 3.42 36.15
CA LYS A 160 11.72 2.89 36.09
C LYS A 160 11.40 2.15 34.80
N SER A 161 12.24 1.17 34.46
CA SER A 161 11.91 0.18 33.44
C SER A 161 11.13 -0.98 34.05
N THR A 162 9.79 -0.94 34.02
CA THR A 162 8.84 -2.09 33.93
C THR A 162 7.40 -1.69 34.32
N THR A 163 6.69 -0.94 33.50
CA THR A 163 5.26 -1.14 33.18
C THR A 163 4.85 -0.14 32.12
N SER A 164 4.06 -0.57 31.14
CA SER A 164 3.34 0.30 30.20
C SER A 164 2.47 1.27 30.99
N THR A 165 3.02 2.43 31.34
CA THR A 165 2.25 3.51 31.96
C THR A 165 1.72 4.35 30.81
N GLN A 166 0.47 4.11 30.43
CA GLN A 166 -0.26 5.07 29.60
C GLN A 166 -0.23 6.44 30.28
N PRO A 167 -0.08 7.54 29.53
CA PRO A 167 -0.08 8.86 30.13
C PRO A 167 -1.45 9.11 30.77
N THR A 168 -1.45 9.43 32.06
CA THR A 168 -2.58 9.93 32.84
C THR A 168 -2.92 11.39 32.44
N GLY A 169 -2.96 11.67 31.14
CA GLY A 169 -3.47 12.92 30.55
C GLY A 169 -4.94 12.83 30.15
N GLY A 170 -5.57 11.66 30.33
CA GLY A 170 -6.91 11.34 29.84
C GLY A 170 -8.01 12.29 30.31
N ASP A 171 -7.93 12.88 31.51
CA ASP A 171 -9.02 13.70 32.02
C ASP A 171 -9.10 15.10 31.38
N VAL A 172 -7.97 15.72 31.04
CA VAL A 172 -7.95 17.07 30.44
C VAL A 172 -8.28 17.03 28.95
N ASP A 173 -7.79 16.02 28.23
CA ASP A 173 -8.08 15.82 26.80
C ASP A 173 -9.54 15.35 26.60
N ASN A 174 -10.09 14.53 27.52
CA ASN A 174 -11.50 14.15 27.47
C ASN A 174 -12.44 15.34 27.71
N GLU A 175 -12.13 16.27 28.63
CA GLU A 175 -13.00 17.41 28.93
C GLU A 175 -13.09 18.39 27.73
N LYS A 176 -11.98 18.56 27.00
CA LYS A 176 -11.94 19.36 25.77
C LYS A 176 -12.68 18.69 24.62
N ALA A 177 -12.55 17.38 24.47
CA ALA A 177 -13.32 16.59 23.52
C ALA A 177 -14.83 16.73 23.82
N ASP A 178 -15.24 16.61 25.07
CA ASP A 178 -16.64 16.68 25.48
C ASP A 178 -17.28 18.05 25.13
N LYS A 179 -16.53 19.15 25.32
CA LYS A 179 -16.97 20.49 24.89
C LYS A 179 -17.07 20.65 23.37
N ALA A 180 -16.24 19.93 22.60
CA ALA A 180 -16.24 19.92 21.14
C ALA A 180 -17.52 19.25 20.60
N LEU A 181 -17.80 18.06 21.12
CA LEU A 181 -18.96 17.27 20.75
C LEU A 181 -20.28 18.00 21.06
N ALA A 182 -20.35 18.76 22.16
CA ALA A 182 -21.54 19.52 22.53
C ALA A 182 -21.87 20.69 21.57
N ALA A 183 -20.92 21.18 20.78
CA ALA A 183 -21.11 22.34 19.90
C ALA A 183 -21.70 21.99 18.51
N LYS A 184 -21.83 20.70 18.18
CA LYS A 184 -22.28 20.25 16.86
C LYS A 184 -23.82 20.28 16.74
N PRO A 185 -24.39 20.73 15.61
CA PRO A 185 -25.83 20.59 15.38
C PRO A 185 -26.19 19.10 15.31
N ALA A 186 -27.16 18.69 16.14
CA ALA A 186 -27.65 17.32 16.18
C ALA A 186 -28.26 16.93 14.82
N MET A 187 -27.93 15.73 14.34
CA MET A 187 -28.58 15.22 13.13
C MET A 187 -30.02 14.86 13.46
N THR A 188 -30.92 15.13 12.52
CA THR A 188 -32.36 14.84 12.68
C THR A 188 -32.83 13.70 11.81
N ASP A 189 -31.98 13.23 10.89
CA ASP A 189 -32.37 12.34 9.81
C ASP A 189 -32.28 10.87 10.21
N ILE A 190 -33.38 10.13 10.01
CA ILE A 190 -33.49 8.71 10.32
C ILE A 190 -33.21 7.91 9.05
N PHE A 191 -32.24 6.99 9.11
CA PHE A 191 -31.96 6.05 8.04
C PHE A 191 -32.73 4.74 8.26
N SER A 192 -33.46 4.25 7.26
CA SER A 192 -34.27 3.03 7.38
C SER A 192 -34.21 2.17 6.13
N TRP A 193 -34.51 0.88 6.27
CA TRP A 193 -34.59 -0.07 5.18
C TRP A 193 -35.68 -1.11 5.43
N GLN A 194 -36.24 -1.64 4.35
CA GLN A 194 -37.35 -2.60 4.39
C GLN A 194 -37.15 -3.72 3.37
N HIS A 195 -37.46 -4.95 3.82
CA HIS A 195 -37.50 -6.16 2.99
C HIS A 195 -36.23 -6.37 2.16
N LEU A 196 -35.08 -6.03 2.75
CA LEU A 196 -33.82 -6.01 2.04
C LEU A 196 -33.34 -7.43 1.80
N LYS A 197 -33.14 -7.77 0.52
CA LYS A 197 -32.69 -9.08 0.07
C LYS A 197 -31.53 -8.93 -0.89
N TYR A 198 -30.47 -9.70 -0.67
CA TYR A 198 -29.26 -9.61 -1.49
C TYR A 198 -28.84 -10.98 -1.97
N THR A 199 -28.73 -11.11 -3.30
CA THR A 199 -28.42 -12.37 -3.97
C THR A 199 -27.18 -12.21 -4.84
N VAL A 200 -26.18 -13.07 -4.66
CA VAL A 200 -24.93 -13.05 -5.42
C VAL A 200 -24.82 -14.26 -6.37
N PRO A 201 -24.23 -14.08 -7.56
CA PRO A 201 -23.90 -15.21 -8.42
C PRO A 201 -22.73 -16.00 -7.82
N VAL A 202 -22.84 -17.32 -7.81
CA VAL A 202 -21.77 -18.26 -7.40
C VAL A 202 -21.56 -19.30 -8.50
N SER A 203 -20.38 -19.90 -8.56
CA SER A 203 -20.09 -20.97 -9.52
C SER A 203 -21.06 -22.15 -9.31
N GLY A 204 -22.08 -22.26 -10.16
CA GLY A 204 -23.15 -23.26 -10.06
C GLY A 204 -24.53 -22.73 -9.64
N GLY A 205 -24.74 -21.42 -9.50
CA GLY A 205 -26.07 -20.86 -9.27
C GLY A 205 -26.08 -19.46 -8.65
N THR A 206 -27.11 -19.18 -7.85
CA THR A 206 -27.20 -17.94 -7.05
C THR A 206 -27.29 -18.29 -5.58
N ARG A 207 -26.70 -17.44 -4.73
CA ARG A 207 -26.73 -17.58 -3.28
C ARG A 207 -27.34 -16.35 -2.65
N VAL A 208 -28.39 -16.54 -1.86
CA VAL A 208 -28.97 -15.48 -1.04
C VAL A 208 -28.08 -15.26 0.18
N LEU A 209 -27.62 -14.04 0.37
CA LEU A 209 -26.78 -13.64 1.51
C LEU A 209 -27.54 -12.84 2.56
N LEU A 210 -28.59 -12.12 2.15
CA LEU A 210 -29.52 -11.39 3.01
C LEU A 210 -30.94 -11.74 2.57
N ASP A 211 -31.82 -12.01 3.51
CA ASP A 211 -33.19 -12.46 3.25
C ASP A 211 -34.15 -11.72 4.18
N ASP A 212 -34.87 -10.75 3.61
CA ASP A 212 -35.97 -10.04 4.26
C ASP A 212 -35.54 -9.32 5.56
N VAL A 213 -34.55 -8.45 5.43
CA VAL A 213 -34.03 -7.65 6.55
C VAL A 213 -34.66 -6.26 6.54
N SER A 214 -35.25 -5.85 7.67
CA SER A 214 -35.83 -4.53 7.89
C SER A 214 -35.28 -3.91 9.17
N GLY A 215 -35.14 -2.58 9.21
CA GLY A 215 -34.61 -1.88 10.37
C GLY A 215 -34.39 -0.40 10.14
N TYR A 216 -33.99 0.31 11.21
CA TYR A 216 -33.73 1.74 11.16
C TYR A 216 -32.71 2.20 12.20
N VAL A 217 -31.97 3.26 11.87
CA VAL A 217 -30.98 3.92 12.71
C VAL A 217 -31.44 5.35 12.95
N VAL A 218 -31.45 5.75 14.22
CA VAL A 218 -31.90 7.07 14.66
C VAL A 218 -30.68 7.87 15.13
N PRO A 219 -30.60 9.18 14.83
CA PRO A 219 -29.60 10.05 15.43
C PRO A 219 -29.64 10.02 16.95
N GLY A 220 -28.49 10.18 17.60
CA GLY A 220 -28.42 10.14 19.07
C GLY A 220 -28.26 8.73 19.64
N LYS A 221 -28.47 7.68 18.83
CA LYS A 221 -28.41 6.28 19.27
C LYS A 221 -27.27 5.51 18.61
N LEU A 222 -26.65 4.62 19.39
CA LEU A 222 -25.66 3.65 18.94
C LEU A 222 -26.34 2.31 18.66
N THR A 223 -26.38 1.92 17.39
CA THR A 223 -27.02 0.67 16.95
C THR A 223 -25.97 -0.40 16.66
N ALA A 224 -26.04 -1.54 17.35
CA ALA A 224 -25.21 -2.71 17.09
C ALA A 224 -25.83 -3.61 16.02
N LEU A 225 -24.99 -4.13 15.12
CA LEU A 225 -25.30 -5.23 14.22
C LEU A 225 -24.50 -6.46 14.65
N MET A 226 -25.17 -7.48 15.16
CA MET A 226 -24.54 -8.71 15.64
C MET A 226 -25.16 -9.94 15.00
N GLY A 227 -24.52 -11.08 15.21
CA GLY A 227 -24.91 -12.35 14.62
C GLY A 227 -23.72 -13.28 14.49
N GLU A 228 -24.00 -14.53 14.14
CA GLU A 228 -22.98 -15.55 13.93
C GLU A 228 -21.98 -15.20 12.81
N SER A 229 -20.84 -15.89 12.81
CA SER A 229 -19.88 -15.76 11.71
C SER A 229 -20.54 -16.23 10.40
N GLY A 230 -20.49 -15.41 9.35
CA GLY A 230 -21.18 -15.67 8.10
C GLY A 230 -22.70 -15.37 8.09
N ALA A 231 -23.23 -14.70 9.13
CA ALA A 231 -24.62 -14.20 9.15
C ALA A 231 -24.92 -13.07 8.15
N GLY A 232 -23.92 -12.57 7.42
CA GLY A 232 -24.10 -11.45 6.49
C GLY A 232 -24.01 -10.06 7.13
N LYS A 233 -23.37 -9.90 8.29
CA LYS A 233 -23.19 -8.60 8.99
C LYS A 233 -22.50 -7.53 8.11
N THR A 234 -21.26 -7.80 7.70
CA THR A 234 -20.50 -6.93 6.79
C THR A 234 -21.18 -6.80 5.44
N THR A 235 -21.85 -7.85 4.96
CA THR A 235 -22.66 -7.82 3.74
C THR A 235 -23.81 -6.82 3.85
N LEU A 236 -24.58 -6.85 4.94
CA LEU A 236 -25.65 -5.90 5.21
C LEU A 236 -25.10 -4.48 5.32
N LEU A 237 -24.00 -4.29 6.07
CA LEU A 237 -23.36 -2.98 6.22
C LEU A 237 -22.94 -2.40 4.85
N ASN A 238 -22.37 -3.24 3.97
CA ASN A 238 -21.99 -2.84 2.61
C ASN A 238 -23.19 -2.54 1.72
N VAL A 239 -24.27 -3.32 1.80
CA VAL A 239 -25.48 -3.07 1.02
C VAL A 239 -26.16 -1.77 1.48
N LEU A 240 -26.24 -1.52 2.79
CA LEU A 240 -26.80 -0.28 3.35
C LEU A 240 -25.98 0.94 2.96
N ALA A 241 -24.65 0.82 2.95
CA ALA A 241 -23.74 1.90 2.56
C ALA A 241 -23.56 2.06 1.02
N GLN A 242 -24.33 1.32 0.20
CA GLN A 242 -24.21 1.31 -1.26
C GLN A 242 -22.80 0.94 -1.77
N ARG A 243 -22.10 0.03 -1.10
CA ARG A 243 -20.72 -0.39 -1.43
C ARG A 243 -20.62 -1.76 -2.13
N VAL A 244 -21.72 -2.27 -2.67
CA VAL A 244 -21.73 -3.55 -3.40
C VAL A 244 -21.73 -3.31 -4.92
N ASP A 245 -20.75 -3.90 -5.61
CA ASP A 245 -20.57 -3.76 -7.07
C ASP A 245 -21.17 -4.95 -7.85
N THR A 246 -21.54 -6.04 -7.18
CA THR A 246 -22.02 -7.28 -7.80
C THR A 246 -23.29 -7.80 -7.12
N GLY A 247 -24.02 -8.69 -7.81
CA GLY A 247 -25.27 -9.26 -7.30
C GLY A 247 -26.50 -8.38 -7.50
N VAL A 248 -27.64 -8.82 -6.97
CA VAL A 248 -28.93 -8.12 -7.07
C VAL A 248 -29.40 -7.78 -5.65
N VAL A 249 -29.60 -6.48 -5.40
CA VAL A 249 -30.21 -5.96 -4.17
C VAL A 249 -31.69 -5.70 -4.46
N GLN A 250 -32.56 -6.29 -3.66
CA GLN A 250 -34.01 -6.07 -3.64
C GLN A 250 -34.40 -5.45 -2.28
N GLY A 251 -35.56 -4.81 -2.23
CA GLY A 251 -36.03 -4.04 -1.08
C GLY A 251 -35.58 -2.59 -1.14
N ASP A 252 -36.07 -1.81 -0.19
CA ASP A 252 -35.99 -0.36 -0.22
C ASP A 252 -35.15 0.20 0.93
N ARG A 253 -34.47 1.32 0.66
CA ARG A 253 -33.71 2.09 1.65
C ARG A 253 -34.25 3.51 1.61
N PHE A 254 -34.28 4.16 2.76
CA PHE A 254 -34.84 5.49 2.90
C PHE A 254 -34.04 6.35 3.89
N VAL A 255 -34.00 7.65 3.62
CA VAL A 255 -33.59 8.70 4.56
C VAL A 255 -34.84 9.53 4.84
N ASN A 256 -35.30 9.56 6.10
CA ASN A 256 -36.57 10.16 6.49
C ASN A 256 -37.73 9.72 5.58
N GLY A 257 -37.87 8.42 5.31
CA GLY A 257 -38.98 7.92 4.48
C GLY A 257 -38.91 8.24 2.99
N GLN A 258 -37.87 8.94 2.53
CA GLN A 258 -37.65 9.31 1.14
C GLN A 258 -36.45 8.53 0.57
N PRO A 259 -36.38 8.30 -0.75
CA PRO A 259 -35.22 7.66 -1.36
C PRO A 259 -33.91 8.38 -0.99
N PRO A 260 -32.78 7.65 -0.78
CA PRO A 260 -31.51 8.27 -0.46
C PRO A 260 -31.06 9.17 -1.61
N PRO A 261 -30.42 10.31 -1.33
CA PRO A 261 -29.93 11.20 -2.37
C PRO A 261 -28.83 10.52 -3.20
N HIS A 262 -28.64 10.96 -4.43
CA HIS A 262 -27.64 10.38 -5.34
C HIS A 262 -26.21 10.44 -4.77
N ASP A 263 -25.91 11.44 -3.94
CA ASP A 263 -24.61 11.63 -3.28
C ASP A 263 -24.54 10.98 -1.88
N PHE A 264 -25.43 10.04 -1.53
CA PHE A 264 -25.51 9.37 -0.23
C PHE A 264 -24.16 8.80 0.25
N GLN A 265 -23.37 8.21 -0.64
CA GLN A 265 -22.02 7.67 -0.32
C GLN A 265 -21.06 8.76 0.18
N SER A 266 -21.19 9.98 -0.33
CA SER A 266 -20.37 11.14 0.09
C SER A 266 -20.88 11.76 1.40
N GLN A 267 -22.19 11.72 1.64
CA GLN A 267 -22.85 12.25 2.84
C GLN A 267 -22.80 11.29 4.04
N SER A 268 -22.34 10.05 3.85
CA SER A 268 -22.14 9.04 4.90
C SER A 268 -20.65 8.78 5.16
N GLY A 269 -20.32 8.46 6.41
CA GLY A 269 -18.99 8.00 6.80
C GLY A 269 -18.97 6.49 6.91
N TYR A 270 -17.86 5.85 6.53
CA TYR A 270 -17.72 4.40 6.70
C TYR A 270 -16.30 4.05 7.10
N CYS A 271 -16.18 3.52 8.31
CA CYS A 271 -14.93 2.99 8.85
C CYS A 271 -14.88 1.50 8.54
N GLN A 272 -13.88 1.09 7.76
CA GLN A 272 -13.66 -0.33 7.45
C GLN A 272 -12.99 -1.04 8.62
N GLN A 273 -13.06 -2.38 8.60
CA GLN A 273 -12.40 -3.23 9.60
C GLN A 273 -10.88 -2.99 9.64
N MET A 274 -10.25 -2.85 8.47
CA MET A 274 -8.82 -2.55 8.34
C MET A 274 -8.58 -1.05 8.22
N ASP A 275 -7.73 -0.53 9.11
CA ASP A 275 -7.32 0.88 9.09
C ASP A 275 -6.32 1.16 7.96
N THR A 276 -6.84 1.46 6.78
CA THR A 276 -6.04 1.73 5.58
C THR A 276 -5.70 3.21 5.47
N HIS A 277 -4.43 3.56 5.68
CA HIS A 277 -3.91 4.93 5.58
C HIS A 277 -2.55 4.96 4.89
N VAL A 278 -2.16 6.14 4.41
CA VAL A 278 -0.78 6.38 3.94
C VAL A 278 0.12 6.46 5.17
N PRO A 279 1.10 5.54 5.34
CA PRO A 279 1.83 5.42 6.61
C PRO A 279 2.74 6.61 6.91
N THR A 280 3.18 7.34 5.88
CA THR A 280 4.08 8.49 5.98
C THR A 280 3.36 9.82 6.23
N ASP A 281 2.03 9.86 6.10
CA ASP A 281 1.22 11.02 6.45
C ASP A 281 1.05 11.13 7.95
N THR A 282 0.92 12.36 8.44
CA THR A 282 0.50 12.61 9.83
C THR A 282 -1.01 12.52 9.98
N VAL A 283 -1.50 12.31 11.21
CA VAL A 283 -2.94 12.29 11.51
C VAL A 283 -3.64 13.54 10.96
N ARG A 284 -3.12 14.74 11.28
CA ARG A 284 -3.65 16.02 10.80
C ARG A 284 -3.66 16.10 9.28
N GLU A 285 -2.59 15.67 8.61
CA GLU A 285 -2.51 15.69 7.15
C GLU A 285 -3.55 14.77 6.49
N ALA A 286 -3.84 13.60 7.07
CA ALA A 286 -4.86 12.70 6.57
C ALA A 286 -6.28 13.28 6.72
N LEU A 287 -6.58 13.93 7.85
CA LEU A 287 -7.86 14.60 8.07
C LEU A 287 -8.03 15.80 7.12
N LEU A 288 -6.99 16.62 6.96
CA LEU A 288 -6.99 17.75 6.01
C LEU A 288 -7.22 17.27 4.58
N PHE A 289 -6.55 16.19 4.18
CA PHE A 289 -6.73 15.59 2.86
C PHE A 289 -8.17 15.11 2.64
N SER A 290 -8.78 14.47 3.65
CA SER A 290 -10.19 14.07 3.60
C SER A 290 -11.13 15.27 3.47
N ALA A 291 -10.95 16.28 4.32
CA ALA A 291 -11.77 17.50 4.30
C ALA A 291 -11.64 18.27 2.98
N ALA A 292 -10.42 18.39 2.44
CA ALA A 292 -10.15 19.10 1.19
C ALA A 292 -10.88 18.48 -0.01
N LEU A 293 -11.03 17.16 -0.03
CA LEU A 293 -11.57 16.42 -1.18
C LEU A 293 -13.05 16.04 -1.05
N ARG A 294 -13.55 15.85 0.18
CA ARG A 294 -14.93 15.39 0.43
C ARG A 294 -15.88 16.52 0.83
N GLN A 295 -15.39 17.63 1.38
CA GLN A 295 -16.25 18.78 1.65
C GLN A 295 -16.42 19.63 0.37
N PRO A 296 -17.59 20.26 0.15
CA PRO A 296 -17.85 21.08 -1.02
C PRO A 296 -16.79 22.15 -1.27
N ALA A 297 -16.56 22.49 -2.55
CA ALA A 297 -15.62 23.54 -2.94
C ALA A 297 -16.05 24.95 -2.49
N SER A 298 -17.34 25.16 -2.16
CA SER A 298 -17.86 26.42 -1.64
C SER A 298 -17.39 26.73 -0.21
N VAL A 299 -16.97 25.71 0.55
CA VAL A 299 -16.46 25.88 1.92
C VAL A 299 -15.01 26.39 1.86
N PRO A 300 -14.68 27.54 2.48
CA PRO A 300 -13.32 28.06 2.51
C PRO A 300 -12.33 27.10 3.17
N ALA A 301 -11.08 27.06 2.70
CA ALA A 301 -10.04 26.19 3.25
C ALA A 301 -9.81 26.40 4.76
N ALA A 302 -9.86 27.63 5.24
CA ALA A 302 -9.72 27.95 6.66
C ALA A 302 -10.84 27.36 7.53
N GLU A 303 -12.08 27.28 7.01
CA GLU A 303 -13.19 26.62 7.72
C GLU A 303 -13.00 25.10 7.74
N LYS A 304 -12.50 24.52 6.65
CA LYS A 304 -12.15 23.09 6.58
C LYS A 304 -11.06 22.74 7.59
N GLU A 305 -10.01 23.56 7.66
CA GLU A 305 -8.91 23.42 8.62
C GLU A 305 -9.40 23.54 10.06
N ALA A 306 -10.21 24.55 10.38
CA ALA A 306 -10.78 24.72 11.72
C ALA A 306 -11.65 23.52 12.12
N TYR A 307 -12.44 22.97 11.20
CA TYR A 307 -13.23 21.77 11.46
C TYR A 307 -12.36 20.52 11.64
N VAL A 308 -11.21 20.43 10.97
CA VAL A 308 -10.25 19.34 11.19
C VAL A 308 -9.64 19.41 12.59
N GLU A 309 -9.28 20.59 13.09
CA GLU A 309 -8.84 20.76 14.48
C GLU A 309 -9.92 20.31 15.46
N GLU A 310 -11.18 20.62 15.15
CA GLU A 310 -12.31 20.16 15.95
C GLU A 310 -12.45 18.64 15.93
N CYS A 311 -12.27 18.00 14.77
CA CYS A 311 -12.26 16.54 14.67
C CYS A 311 -11.12 15.90 15.47
N LEU A 312 -9.92 16.50 15.46
CA LEU A 312 -8.81 16.03 16.29
C LEU A 312 -9.15 16.09 17.78
N ARG A 313 -9.77 17.19 18.22
CA ARG A 313 -10.24 17.36 19.60
C ARG A 313 -11.34 16.36 19.95
N MET A 314 -12.38 16.24 19.13
CA MET A 314 -13.47 15.28 19.36
C MET A 314 -12.98 13.84 19.50
N CYS A 315 -11.95 13.45 18.74
CA CYS A 315 -11.42 12.09 18.75
C CYS A 315 -10.31 11.87 19.80
N GLY A 316 -9.93 12.89 20.56
CA GLY A 316 -8.81 12.83 21.51
C GLY A 316 -7.46 12.55 20.82
N LEU A 317 -7.23 13.16 19.66
CA LEU A 317 -6.04 12.97 18.83
C LEU A 317 -5.12 14.20 18.81
N GLU A 318 -5.40 15.24 19.60
CA GLU A 318 -4.59 16.48 19.64
C GLU A 318 -3.10 16.20 19.88
N ALA A 319 -2.80 15.33 20.86
CA ALA A 319 -1.44 14.94 21.20
C ALA A 319 -0.72 14.16 20.08
N TYR A 320 -1.48 13.50 19.20
CA TYR A 320 -0.98 12.67 18.10
C TYR A 320 -1.16 13.32 16.73
N ALA A 321 -1.64 14.57 16.67
CA ALA A 321 -2.02 15.23 15.44
C ALA A 321 -0.87 15.27 14.41
N ASP A 322 0.36 15.49 14.86
CA ASP A 322 1.56 15.55 14.03
C ASP A 322 2.40 14.26 14.06
N ALA A 323 1.85 13.15 14.56
CA ALA A 323 2.45 11.83 14.52
C ALA A 323 2.19 11.12 13.18
N ALA A 324 3.17 10.38 12.68
CA ALA A 324 3.07 9.58 11.46
C ALA A 324 2.17 8.36 11.70
N ILE A 325 1.15 8.17 10.85
CA ILE A 325 0.10 7.18 11.06
C ILE A 325 0.66 5.75 11.11
N GLY A 326 1.68 5.45 10.29
CA GLY A 326 2.33 4.14 10.27
C GLY A 326 3.00 3.75 11.60
N SER A 327 3.32 4.73 12.45
CA SER A 327 3.96 4.51 13.76
C SER A 327 2.97 4.47 14.94
N LEU A 328 1.67 4.71 14.70
CA LEU A 328 0.65 4.68 15.74
C LEU A 328 0.28 3.27 16.14
N GLY A 329 0.01 3.08 17.44
CA GLY A 329 -0.67 1.91 17.98
C GLY A 329 -2.09 1.74 17.42
N ILE A 330 -2.65 0.53 17.58
CA ILE A 330 -3.92 0.13 16.96
C ILE A 330 -5.07 1.04 17.39
N GLU A 331 -5.16 1.40 18.68
CA GLU A 331 -6.22 2.26 19.20
C GLU A 331 -6.24 3.65 18.53
N HIS A 332 -5.10 4.36 18.53
CA HIS A 332 -5.00 5.69 17.91
C HIS A 332 -5.19 5.64 16.40
N ARG A 333 -4.80 4.53 15.75
CA ARG A 333 -5.03 4.33 14.32
C ARG A 333 -6.53 4.17 14.02
N LYS A 334 -7.28 3.42 14.83
CA LYS A 334 -8.74 3.34 14.71
C LYS A 334 -9.43 4.67 14.95
N ARG A 335 -9.03 5.42 15.98
CA ARG A 335 -9.51 6.80 16.19
C ARG A 335 -9.22 7.68 14.98
N THR A 336 -8.04 7.55 14.37
CA THR A 336 -7.66 8.29 13.15
C THR A 336 -8.58 7.93 11.98
N THR A 337 -8.92 6.65 11.79
CA THR A 337 -9.90 6.23 10.76
C THR A 337 -11.26 6.90 10.97
N ILE A 338 -11.76 6.90 12.21
CA ILE A 338 -13.04 7.56 12.54
C ILE A 338 -12.93 9.07 12.30
N ALA A 339 -11.84 9.70 12.72
CA ALA A 339 -11.61 11.13 12.56
C ALA A 339 -11.51 11.55 11.08
N VAL A 340 -10.90 10.73 10.22
CA VAL A 340 -10.83 10.95 8.76
C VAL A 340 -12.22 10.92 8.12
N GLU A 341 -13.09 10.01 8.55
CA GLU A 341 -14.48 9.95 8.09
C GLU A 341 -15.31 11.12 8.64
N LEU A 342 -15.09 11.53 9.89
CA LEU A 342 -15.76 12.68 10.50
C LEU A 342 -15.33 14.02 9.90
N ALA A 343 -14.08 14.14 9.45
CA ALA A 343 -13.54 15.32 8.77
C ALA A 343 -14.26 15.61 7.44
N ALA A 344 -14.91 14.61 6.83
CA ALA A 344 -15.79 14.80 5.69
C ALA A 344 -17.13 15.48 6.05
N LYS A 345 -17.42 15.64 7.35
CA LYS A 345 -18.67 16.18 7.90
C LYS A 345 -19.90 15.39 7.42
N PRO A 346 -19.96 14.06 7.69
CA PRO A 346 -21.07 13.21 7.25
C PRO A 346 -22.37 13.70 7.88
N LYS A 347 -23.39 13.93 7.04
CA LYS A 347 -24.67 14.50 7.44
C LYS A 347 -25.72 13.46 7.82
N LEU A 348 -25.52 12.20 7.42
CA LEU A 348 -26.57 11.18 7.50
C LEU A 348 -26.28 10.04 8.48
N LEU A 349 -25.12 9.41 8.39
CA LEU A 349 -24.82 8.20 9.16
C LEU A 349 -23.32 7.91 9.17
N LEU A 350 -22.84 7.33 10.27
CA LEU A 350 -21.52 6.74 10.38
C LEU A 350 -21.65 5.21 10.50
N PHE A 351 -21.13 4.50 9.52
CA PHE A 351 -21.00 3.04 9.53
C PHE A 351 -19.62 2.66 10.09
N LEU A 352 -19.55 1.68 10.99
CA LEU A 352 -18.27 1.11 11.43
C LEU A 352 -18.29 -0.41 11.36
N ASP A 353 -17.32 -0.99 10.66
CA ASP A 353 -17.16 -2.44 10.59
C ASP A 353 -16.15 -2.92 11.63
N GLU A 354 -16.64 -3.62 12.66
CA GLU A 354 -15.86 -4.20 13.76
C GLU A 354 -14.83 -3.23 14.40
N PRO A 355 -15.28 -2.10 14.97
CA PRO A 355 -14.37 -1.09 15.53
C PRO A 355 -13.58 -1.58 16.75
N THR A 356 -13.94 -2.70 17.38
CA THR A 356 -13.23 -3.29 18.53
C THR A 356 -12.27 -4.42 18.14
N SER A 357 -12.18 -4.78 16.86
CA SER A 357 -11.31 -5.86 16.39
C SER A 357 -9.82 -5.56 16.58
N GLY A 358 -9.06 -6.53 17.10
CA GLY A 358 -7.61 -6.39 17.30
C GLY A 358 -7.19 -5.50 18.48
N LEU A 359 -8.13 -5.13 19.35
CA LEU A 359 -7.87 -4.38 20.58
C LEU A 359 -7.95 -5.30 21.80
N ASP A 360 -7.18 -4.97 22.83
CA ASP A 360 -7.38 -5.49 24.18
C ASP A 360 -8.64 -4.86 24.82
N SER A 361 -9.10 -5.43 25.94
CA SER A 361 -10.36 -5.03 26.58
C SER A 361 -10.41 -3.55 26.97
N GLN A 362 -9.30 -2.97 27.44
CA GLN A 362 -9.25 -1.57 27.86
C GLN A 362 -9.34 -0.63 26.65
N SER A 363 -8.54 -0.89 25.61
CA SER A 363 -8.60 -0.09 24.38
C SER A 363 -9.96 -0.22 23.67
N ALA A 364 -10.57 -1.41 23.67
CA ALA A 364 -11.91 -1.61 23.12
C ALA A 364 -12.97 -0.80 23.88
N TRP A 365 -12.90 -0.75 25.21
CA TRP A 365 -13.76 0.10 26.03
C TRP A 365 -13.57 1.58 25.70
N ALA A 366 -12.33 2.05 25.57
CA ALA A 366 -12.04 3.44 25.22
C ALA A 366 -12.66 3.84 23.88
N ILE A 367 -12.55 2.99 22.85
CA ILE A 367 -13.21 3.22 21.54
C ILE A 367 -14.73 3.24 21.67
N MET A 368 -15.32 2.31 22.41
CA MET A 368 -16.78 2.24 22.56
C MET A 368 -17.35 3.41 23.37
N ALA A 369 -16.66 3.84 24.43
CA ALA A 369 -17.00 5.04 25.18
C ALA A 369 -16.92 6.29 24.29
N PHE A 370 -15.90 6.37 23.44
CA PHE A 370 -15.80 7.45 22.43
C PHE A 370 -16.97 7.42 21.44
N LEU A 371 -17.32 6.25 20.88
CA LEU A 371 -18.48 6.12 19.98
C LEU A 371 -19.79 6.48 20.67
N ARG A 372 -19.94 6.15 21.96
CA ARG A 372 -21.11 6.54 22.75
C ARG A 372 -21.22 8.05 22.91
N LYS A 373 -20.11 8.73 23.21
CA LYS A 373 -20.06 10.20 23.27
C LYS A 373 -20.44 10.81 21.92
N LEU A 374 -19.89 10.27 20.84
CA LEU A 374 -20.21 10.70 19.47
C LEU A 374 -21.68 10.48 19.09
N ALA A 375 -22.27 9.35 19.48
CA ALA A 375 -23.70 9.12 19.30
C ALA A 375 -24.51 10.14 20.11
N SER A 376 -24.16 10.36 21.37
CA SER A 376 -24.84 11.28 22.28
C SER A 376 -24.83 12.74 21.80
N SER A 377 -23.84 13.14 20.99
CA SER A 377 -23.81 14.45 20.31
C SER A 377 -24.72 14.53 19.07
N GLY A 378 -25.63 13.57 18.88
CA GLY A 378 -26.58 13.54 17.78
C GLY A 378 -26.06 12.87 16.51
N GLN A 379 -24.94 12.14 16.53
CA GLN A 379 -24.51 11.34 15.38
C GLN A 379 -25.34 10.04 15.33
N ALA A 380 -25.89 9.69 14.16
CA ALA A 380 -26.40 8.35 13.93
C ALA A 380 -25.22 7.40 13.68
N ILE A 381 -25.15 6.29 14.42
CA ILE A 381 -24.06 5.30 14.30
C ILE A 381 -24.62 3.89 14.18
N LEU A 382 -24.18 3.17 13.15
CA LEU A 382 -24.42 1.74 12.96
C LEU A 382 -23.08 1.01 12.89
N CYS A 383 -22.84 0.08 13.81
CA CYS A 383 -21.59 -0.69 13.79
C CYS A 383 -21.79 -2.19 13.97
N THR A 384 -20.95 -2.97 13.31
CA THR A 384 -20.88 -4.42 13.53
C THR A 384 -19.98 -4.72 14.73
N ILE A 385 -20.36 -5.71 15.54
CA ILE A 385 -19.54 -6.15 16.68
C ILE A 385 -19.51 -7.67 16.73
N HIS A 386 -18.32 -8.21 16.97
CA HIS A 386 -18.09 -9.63 17.19
C HIS A 386 -17.94 -9.89 18.69
N GLN A 387 -18.87 -10.66 19.28
CA GLN A 387 -18.83 -11.15 20.68
C GLN A 387 -18.25 -10.16 21.71
N PRO A 388 -18.99 -9.09 22.06
CA PRO A 388 -18.56 -8.12 23.07
C PRO A 388 -18.65 -8.70 24.48
N SER A 389 -17.83 -8.16 25.38
CA SER A 389 -18.02 -8.34 26.82
C SER A 389 -19.36 -7.76 27.28
N ALA A 390 -19.86 -8.22 28.42
CA ALA A 390 -21.12 -7.74 28.99
C ALA A 390 -21.12 -6.20 29.18
N GLU A 391 -19.98 -5.65 29.63
CA GLU A 391 -19.80 -4.20 29.79
C GLU A 391 -19.95 -3.46 28.45
N LEU A 392 -19.24 -3.92 27.41
CA LEU A 392 -19.30 -3.31 26.08
C LEU A 392 -20.69 -3.40 25.46
N PHE A 393 -21.41 -4.49 25.73
CA PHE A 393 -22.75 -4.70 25.22
C PHE A 393 -23.76 -3.68 25.75
N GLN A 394 -23.60 -3.24 27.00
CA GLN A 394 -24.49 -2.25 27.64
C GLN A 394 -24.38 -0.83 27.03
N VAL A 395 -23.32 -0.55 26.27
CA VAL A 395 -23.11 0.76 25.63
C VAL A 395 -24.10 1.00 24.48
N PHE A 396 -24.62 -0.07 23.87
CA PHE A 396 -25.54 -0.02 22.75
C PHE A 396 -26.96 0.31 23.17
N ASP A 397 -27.63 1.19 22.42
CA ASP A 397 -29.05 1.50 22.65
C ASP A 397 -29.95 0.45 21.99
N ARG A 398 -29.49 -0.12 20.88
CA ARG A 398 -30.28 -0.97 19.99
C ARG A 398 -29.45 -2.06 19.36
N LEU A 399 -30.08 -3.19 19.10
CA LEU A 399 -29.49 -4.34 18.44
C LEU A 399 -30.29 -4.75 17.21
N LEU A 400 -29.60 -5.00 16.10
CA LEU A 400 -30.04 -5.86 15.01
C LEU A 400 -29.26 -7.18 15.08
N LEU A 401 -29.96 -8.27 15.36
CA LEU A 401 -29.40 -9.61 15.43
C LEU A 401 -29.76 -10.42 14.19
N LEU A 402 -28.73 -10.89 13.49
CA LEU A 402 -28.85 -11.75 12.32
C LEU A 402 -28.38 -13.18 12.63
N ARG A 403 -28.98 -14.14 11.94
CA ARG A 403 -28.47 -15.52 11.84
C ARG A 403 -27.98 -15.84 10.43
N LYS A 404 -27.35 -16.99 10.26
CA LYS A 404 -26.90 -17.54 8.97
C LYS A 404 -28.05 -17.59 7.98
N GLY A 405 -27.75 -17.18 6.75
CA GLY A 405 -28.76 -16.88 5.72
C GLY A 405 -29.15 -15.40 5.67
N GLY A 406 -28.62 -14.56 6.56
CA GLY A 406 -28.89 -13.12 6.57
C GLY A 406 -30.32 -12.80 6.92
N GLN A 407 -30.84 -13.52 7.92
CA GLN A 407 -32.21 -13.42 8.39
C GLN A 407 -32.26 -12.76 9.77
N THR A 408 -33.22 -11.85 9.94
CA THR A 408 -33.44 -11.15 11.21
C THR A 408 -33.99 -12.10 12.28
N VAL A 409 -33.39 -12.07 13.46
CA VAL A 409 -33.85 -12.80 14.66
C VAL A 409 -34.43 -11.85 15.71
N TYR A 410 -33.83 -10.66 15.82
CA TYR A 410 -34.30 -9.63 16.74
C TYR A 410 -33.88 -8.27 16.21
N PHE A 411 -34.78 -7.29 16.32
CA PHE A 411 -34.45 -5.89 16.12
C PHE A 411 -35.18 -5.04 17.14
N GLY A 412 -34.45 -4.28 17.97
CA GLY A 412 -35.10 -3.49 19.01
C GLY A 412 -34.13 -2.86 19.99
N ASP A 413 -34.67 -1.95 20.80
CA ASP A 413 -33.93 -1.30 21.88
C ASP A 413 -33.58 -2.34 22.95
N LEU A 414 -32.32 -2.39 23.38
CA LEU A 414 -31.84 -3.37 24.35
C LEU A 414 -32.46 -3.17 25.74
N GLY A 415 -32.71 -1.91 26.11
CA GLY A 415 -33.09 -1.52 27.47
C GLY A 415 -31.92 -1.63 28.45
N HIS A 416 -32.14 -1.20 29.69
CA HIS A 416 -31.13 -1.29 30.75
C HIS A 416 -30.70 -2.76 30.92
N ASN A 417 -29.38 -3.04 30.95
CA ASN A 417 -28.84 -4.40 31.04
C ASN A 417 -29.44 -5.42 30.06
N ALA A 418 -29.82 -4.97 28.85
CA ALA A 418 -30.43 -5.82 27.82
C ALA A 418 -31.74 -6.54 28.25
N THR A 419 -32.47 -6.03 29.25
CA THR A 419 -33.67 -6.70 29.78
C THR A 419 -34.76 -6.93 28.72
N LYS A 420 -34.94 -6.00 27.75
CA LYS A 420 -35.93 -6.18 26.68
C LYS A 420 -35.57 -7.34 25.75
N LEU A 421 -34.28 -7.49 25.45
CA LEU A 421 -33.77 -8.59 24.64
C LEU A 421 -33.93 -9.94 25.35
N ILE A 422 -33.51 -10.00 26.62
CA ILE A 422 -33.61 -11.22 27.44
C ILE A 422 -35.07 -11.67 27.53
N HIS A 423 -35.99 -10.75 27.87
CA HIS A 423 -37.41 -11.04 27.96
C HIS A 423 -38.01 -11.54 26.64
N TYR A 424 -37.55 -11.01 25.49
CA TYR A 424 -37.98 -11.49 24.17
C TYR A 424 -37.61 -12.96 23.95
N PHE A 425 -36.37 -13.35 24.27
CA PHE A 425 -35.93 -14.74 24.11
C PHE A 425 -36.66 -15.68 25.08
N GLU A 426 -36.78 -15.29 26.35
CA GLU A 426 -37.41 -16.11 27.39
C GLU A 426 -38.90 -16.33 27.12
N LYS A 427 -39.63 -15.28 26.73
CA LYS A 427 -41.05 -15.35 26.37
C LYS A 427 -41.31 -16.29 25.20
N ASN A 428 -40.36 -16.40 24.27
CA ASN A 428 -40.47 -17.24 23.08
C ASN A 428 -39.85 -18.65 23.27
N GLY A 429 -39.52 -19.03 24.52
CA GLY A 429 -39.15 -20.40 24.87
C GLY A 429 -37.65 -20.69 24.84
N SER A 430 -36.79 -19.68 25.02
CA SER A 430 -35.37 -19.91 25.32
C SER A 430 -35.17 -20.39 26.77
N ARG A 431 -33.94 -20.81 27.09
CA ARG A 431 -33.51 -20.95 28.49
C ARG A 431 -33.54 -19.58 29.19
N HIS A 432 -33.64 -19.60 30.51
CA HIS A 432 -33.48 -18.40 31.33
C HIS A 432 -32.03 -17.90 31.25
N CYS A 433 -31.84 -16.57 31.19
CA CYS A 433 -30.51 -15.97 31.27
C CYS A 433 -30.14 -15.79 32.74
N ASP A 434 -29.01 -16.36 33.16
CA ASP A 434 -28.55 -16.18 34.54
C ASP A 434 -28.11 -14.73 34.79
N THR A 435 -28.28 -14.24 36.01
CA THR A 435 -27.95 -12.84 36.36
C THR A 435 -26.47 -12.49 36.21
N SER A 436 -25.58 -13.47 36.27
CA SER A 436 -24.12 -13.31 36.08
C SER A 436 -23.66 -13.61 34.66
N GLU A 437 -24.56 -14.07 33.78
CA GLU A 437 -24.23 -14.44 32.41
C GLU A 437 -24.16 -13.21 31.50
N ASN A 438 -23.24 -13.23 30.53
CA ASN A 438 -23.14 -12.18 29.53
C ASN A 438 -24.34 -12.26 28.57
N PRO A 439 -25.23 -11.25 28.51
CA PRO A 439 -26.41 -11.29 27.63
C PRO A 439 -26.06 -11.45 26.14
N ALA A 440 -24.87 -10.97 25.74
CA ALA A 440 -24.39 -11.11 24.37
C ALA A 440 -23.99 -12.55 24.02
N GLU A 441 -23.43 -13.30 24.98
CA GLU A 441 -23.13 -14.73 24.83
C GLU A 441 -24.41 -15.55 24.89
N PHE A 442 -25.27 -15.27 25.87
CA PHE A 442 -26.60 -15.88 26.01
C PHE A 442 -27.38 -15.85 24.69
N MET A 443 -27.52 -14.67 24.06
CA MET A 443 -28.29 -14.57 22.82
C MET A 443 -27.64 -15.34 21.66
N LEU A 444 -26.30 -15.38 21.59
CA LEU A 444 -25.58 -16.10 20.54
C LEU A 444 -25.71 -17.61 20.75
N ASP A 445 -25.67 -18.09 21.99
CA ASP A 445 -25.92 -19.49 22.32
C ASP A 445 -27.35 -19.90 21.99
N VAL A 446 -28.34 -19.07 22.34
CA VAL A 446 -29.76 -19.33 22.11
C VAL A 446 -30.08 -19.50 20.61
N ILE A 447 -29.43 -18.70 19.75
CA ILE A 447 -29.61 -18.81 18.29
C ILE A 447 -28.77 -19.93 17.66
N GLY A 448 -27.99 -20.68 18.45
CA GLY A 448 -27.11 -21.76 17.96
C GLY A 448 -25.81 -21.27 17.31
N ALA A 449 -25.38 -20.06 17.64
CA ALA A 449 -24.14 -19.43 17.19
C ALA A 449 -22.98 -19.56 18.18
N GLY A 450 -23.26 -20.06 19.39
CA GLY A 450 -22.27 -20.38 20.42
C GLY A 450 -21.36 -21.54 20.02
N ALA A 451 -20.14 -21.58 20.57
CA ALA A 451 -19.12 -22.58 20.24
C ALA A 451 -19.60 -24.05 20.45
N THR A 452 -20.57 -24.26 21.34
CA THR A 452 -21.14 -25.57 21.69
C THR A 452 -22.65 -25.65 21.49
N ALA A 453 -23.28 -24.64 20.90
CA ALA A 453 -24.74 -24.50 20.90
C ALA A 453 -25.37 -24.94 19.58
N THR A 454 -26.41 -25.78 19.65
CA THR A 454 -27.30 -26.09 18.52
C THR A 454 -28.70 -25.59 18.85
N SER A 455 -29.27 -24.73 18.00
CA SER A 455 -30.67 -24.31 18.16
C SER A 455 -31.60 -25.34 17.52
N ASN A 456 -32.61 -25.79 18.28
CA ASN A 456 -33.69 -26.62 17.77
C ASN A 456 -34.88 -25.80 17.24
N GLN A 457 -34.84 -24.47 17.37
CA GLN A 457 -35.94 -23.57 17.02
C GLN A 457 -35.58 -22.63 15.86
N ASP A 458 -36.58 -22.39 14.99
CA ASP A 458 -36.46 -21.42 13.90
C ASP A 458 -36.77 -20.00 14.40
N TRP A 459 -35.74 -19.35 14.94
CA TRP A 459 -35.82 -17.98 15.47
C TRP A 459 -36.27 -16.91 14.48
N HIS A 460 -36.06 -17.09 13.17
CA HIS A 460 -36.56 -16.14 12.17
C HIS A 460 -38.07 -16.24 12.00
N ALA A 461 -38.61 -17.48 11.99
CA ALA A 461 -40.05 -17.68 11.93
C ALA A 461 -40.76 -17.17 13.19
N ILE A 462 -40.11 -17.27 14.35
CA ILE A 462 -40.57 -16.69 15.62
C ILE A 462 -40.59 -15.16 15.52
N TRP A 463 -39.49 -14.54 15.08
CA TRP A 463 -39.40 -13.10 14.87
C TRP A 463 -40.54 -12.58 13.99
N LYS A 464 -40.80 -13.21 12.84
CA LYS A 464 -41.88 -12.78 11.92
C LYS A 464 -43.28 -12.79 12.53
N LYS A 465 -43.52 -13.59 13.57
CA LYS A 465 -44.81 -13.70 14.28
C LYS A 465 -44.84 -12.88 15.57
N SER A 466 -43.72 -12.30 15.98
CA SER A 466 -43.59 -11.65 17.27
C SER A 466 -44.22 -10.26 17.26
N PRO A 467 -44.75 -9.78 18.40
CA PRO A 467 -45.26 -8.41 18.50
C PRO A 467 -44.15 -7.37 18.26
N GLU A 468 -42.90 -7.68 18.59
CA GLU A 468 -41.75 -6.78 18.39
C GLU A 468 -41.46 -6.53 16.89
N ALA A 469 -41.67 -7.54 16.03
CA ALA A 469 -41.54 -7.37 14.59
C ALA A 469 -42.67 -6.51 14.00
N ILE A 470 -43.90 -6.68 14.51
CA ILE A 470 -45.05 -5.85 14.12
C ILE A 470 -44.79 -4.39 14.55
N GLU A 471 -44.37 -4.16 15.80
CA GLU A 471 -44.02 -2.83 16.30
C GLU A 471 -42.91 -2.18 15.46
N THR A 472 -41.91 -2.96 15.05
CA THR A 472 -40.85 -2.49 14.15
C THR A 472 -41.42 -2.03 12.80
N GLN A 473 -42.32 -2.81 12.21
CA GLN A 473 -42.93 -2.48 10.93
C GLN A 473 -43.83 -1.24 11.04
N GLU A 474 -44.69 -1.17 12.07
CA GLU A 474 -45.52 0.00 12.36
C GLU A 474 -44.67 1.25 12.56
N ARG A 475 -43.53 1.12 13.26
CA ARG A 475 -42.61 2.24 13.47
C ARG A 475 -41.94 2.69 12.17
N LEU A 476 -41.56 1.75 11.31
CA LEU A 476 -41.02 2.07 9.98
C LEU A 476 -42.05 2.81 9.12
N ASP A 477 -43.29 2.31 9.09
CA ASP A 477 -44.38 2.94 8.35
C ASP A 477 -44.69 4.35 8.88
N ALA A 478 -44.63 4.55 10.21
CA ALA A 478 -44.76 5.86 10.83
C ALA A 478 -43.62 6.82 10.42
N ILE A 479 -42.37 6.36 10.43
CA ILE A 479 -41.21 7.15 9.96
C ILE A 479 -41.39 7.53 8.48
N HIS A 480 -41.90 6.61 7.65
CA HIS A 480 -42.10 6.87 6.23
C HIS A 480 -43.24 7.85 5.97
N ASN A 481 -44.34 7.73 6.69
CA ASN A 481 -45.47 8.65 6.58
C ASN A 481 -45.12 10.06 7.05
N GLU A 482 -44.41 10.19 8.18
CA GLU A 482 -43.89 11.47 8.65
C GLU A 482 -42.89 12.07 7.66
N GLY A 483 -41.99 11.23 7.16
CA GLY A 483 -40.99 11.58 6.16
C GLY A 483 -41.55 12.13 4.85
N ARG A 484 -42.64 11.55 4.36
CA ARG A 484 -43.35 12.01 3.14
C ARG A 484 -43.97 13.40 3.27
N SER A 485 -44.21 13.87 4.49
CA SER A 485 -44.72 15.22 4.75
C SER A 485 -43.61 16.30 4.75
N ARG A 486 -42.35 15.88 4.84
CA ARG A 486 -41.17 16.76 4.85
C ARG A 486 -40.56 16.83 3.44
N PRO A 487 -39.85 17.92 3.10
CA PRO A 487 -39.10 17.97 1.85
C PRO A 487 -38.02 16.86 1.84
N PRO A 488 -37.74 16.25 0.68
CA PRO A 488 -36.70 15.25 0.55
C PRO A 488 -35.34 15.84 0.93
N VAL A 489 -34.46 15.02 1.50
CA VAL A 489 -33.08 15.44 1.79
C VAL A 489 -32.38 15.71 0.47
N GLU A 490 -31.98 16.96 0.26
CA GLU A 490 -31.36 17.40 -0.99
C GLU A 490 -29.94 16.84 -1.14
N ALA A 491 -29.57 16.54 -2.38
CA ALA A 491 -28.20 16.25 -2.73
C ALA A 491 -27.36 17.52 -2.51
N THR A 492 -26.30 17.39 -1.70
CA THR A 492 -25.35 18.48 -1.49
C THR A 492 -24.39 18.65 -2.67
N LEU A 493 -24.14 17.55 -3.39
CA LEU A 493 -23.28 17.51 -4.55
C LEU A 493 -24.09 17.26 -5.81
N GLN A 494 -23.85 18.10 -6.83
CA GLN A 494 -24.42 17.95 -8.17
C GLN A 494 -23.54 17.09 -9.08
N SER A 495 -22.27 16.89 -8.71
CA SER A 495 -21.28 16.08 -9.43
C SER A 495 -20.90 14.83 -8.64
N GLU A 496 -20.32 13.83 -9.32
CA GLU A 496 -19.84 12.59 -8.71
C GLU A 496 -18.84 12.83 -7.55
N PHE A 497 -18.04 13.90 -7.64
CA PHE A 497 -17.05 14.30 -6.65
C PHE A 497 -17.36 15.69 -6.08
N ALA A 498 -16.94 15.96 -4.84
CA ALA A 498 -17.19 17.25 -4.17
C ALA A 498 -16.32 18.41 -4.70
N THR A 499 -15.20 18.09 -5.34
CA THR A 499 -14.22 19.06 -5.85
C THR A 499 -13.87 18.81 -7.31
N SER A 500 -13.36 19.85 -7.98
CA SER A 500 -12.94 19.76 -9.39
C SER A 500 -11.70 18.87 -9.56
N TRP A 501 -11.52 18.32 -10.77
CA TRP A 501 -10.37 17.48 -11.09
C TRP A 501 -9.02 18.16 -10.81
N GLY A 502 -8.91 19.47 -11.06
CA GLY A 502 -7.67 20.22 -10.79
C GLY A 502 -7.34 20.30 -9.29
N ASN A 503 -8.35 20.47 -8.44
CA ASN A 503 -8.15 20.44 -6.98
C ASN A 503 -7.78 19.03 -6.51
N GLN A 504 -8.47 18.01 -7.04
CA GLN A 504 -8.13 16.61 -6.77
C GLN A 504 -6.66 16.31 -7.11
N PHE A 505 -6.23 16.69 -8.32
CA PHE A 505 -4.86 16.53 -8.77
C PHE A 505 -3.86 17.25 -7.85
N LYS A 506 -4.13 18.51 -7.47
CA LYS A 506 -3.26 19.30 -6.60
C LYS A 506 -3.04 18.63 -5.25
N GLU A 507 -4.12 18.23 -4.57
CA GLU A 507 -4.03 17.59 -3.24
C GLU A 507 -3.31 16.24 -3.32
N LEU A 508 -3.59 15.44 -4.35
CA LEU A 508 -2.93 14.16 -4.58
C LEU A 508 -1.43 14.32 -4.89
N TRP A 509 -1.08 15.28 -5.74
CA TRP A 509 0.31 15.55 -6.09
C TRP A 509 1.10 16.04 -4.87
N LEU A 510 0.51 16.90 -4.03
CA LEU A 510 1.11 17.35 -2.77
C LEU A 510 1.28 16.19 -1.77
N ARG A 511 0.30 15.29 -1.66
CA ARG A 511 0.41 14.08 -0.83
C ARG A 511 1.54 13.17 -1.34
N ASN A 512 1.56 12.83 -2.62
CA ASN A 512 2.56 11.93 -3.20
C ASN A 512 3.97 12.52 -3.10
N SER A 513 4.14 13.80 -3.40
CA SER A 513 5.43 14.48 -3.29
C SER A 513 5.98 14.48 -1.87
N ARG A 514 5.11 14.69 -0.87
CA ARG A 514 5.48 14.58 0.55
C ARG A 514 5.82 13.15 0.94
N ALA A 515 5.04 12.16 0.48
CA ALA A 515 5.28 10.75 0.75
C ALA A 515 6.65 10.32 0.22
N HIS A 516 6.99 10.65 -1.03
CA HIS A 516 8.31 10.36 -1.59
C HIS A 516 9.44 11.04 -0.82
N TRP A 517 9.28 12.32 -0.45
CA TRP A 517 10.29 13.04 0.32
C TRP A 517 10.53 12.45 1.71
N ARG A 518 9.49 11.87 2.33
CA ARG A 518 9.56 11.23 3.64
C ARG A 518 9.98 9.77 3.61
N ASP A 519 10.15 9.18 2.42
CA ASP A 519 10.68 7.83 2.22
C ASP A 519 12.13 7.90 1.68
N PRO A 520 13.13 8.11 2.57
CA PRO A 520 14.52 8.18 2.15
C PRO A 520 15.02 6.85 1.61
N THR A 521 14.47 5.72 2.07
CA THR A 521 14.87 4.39 1.60
C THR A 521 14.57 4.24 0.13
N TYR A 522 13.36 4.62 -0.30
CA TYR A 522 12.96 4.61 -1.69
C TYR A 522 13.84 5.52 -2.56
N LEU A 523 14.00 6.79 -2.16
CA LEU A 523 14.76 7.76 -2.95
C LEU A 523 16.26 7.42 -3.01
N ILE A 524 16.88 7.05 -1.89
CA ILE A 524 18.30 6.72 -1.84
C ILE A 524 18.58 5.45 -2.64
N ALA A 525 17.75 4.41 -2.51
CA ALA A 525 17.91 3.18 -3.31
C ALA A 525 17.83 3.48 -4.82
N LYS A 526 16.89 4.33 -5.24
CA LYS A 526 16.73 4.74 -6.64
C LYS A 526 17.94 5.53 -7.16
N LEU A 527 18.43 6.51 -6.40
CA LEU A 527 19.59 7.31 -6.80
C LEU A 527 20.89 6.50 -6.77
N ALA A 528 21.09 5.67 -5.74
CA ALA A 528 22.24 4.79 -5.61
C ALA A 528 22.29 3.79 -6.79
N LEU A 529 21.17 3.19 -7.15
CA LEU A 529 21.10 2.27 -8.30
C LEU A 529 21.53 2.94 -9.60
N ASN A 530 21.10 4.18 -9.85
CA ASN A 530 21.51 4.93 -11.03
C ASN A 530 23.01 5.28 -11.03
N ILE A 531 23.56 5.72 -9.88
CA ILE A 531 24.98 6.07 -9.75
C ILE A 531 25.85 4.81 -9.91
N PHE A 532 25.58 3.77 -9.11
CA PHE A 532 26.35 2.52 -9.16
C PHE A 532 26.19 1.82 -10.51
N GLY A 533 24.99 1.79 -11.08
CA GLY A 533 24.74 1.25 -12.41
C GLY A 533 25.51 2.02 -13.50
N GLY A 534 25.49 3.35 -13.43
CA GLY A 534 26.22 4.21 -14.36
C GLY A 534 27.72 4.04 -14.29
N LEU A 535 28.30 4.02 -13.08
CA LEU A 535 29.72 3.77 -12.88
C LEU A 535 30.10 2.34 -13.29
N PHE A 536 29.32 1.34 -12.89
CA PHE A 536 29.60 -0.06 -13.22
C PHE A 536 29.62 -0.29 -14.73
N ILE A 537 28.58 0.15 -15.44
CA ILE A 537 28.52 0.04 -16.91
C ILE A 537 29.60 0.91 -17.55
N GLY A 538 29.80 2.12 -17.03
CA GLY A 538 30.79 3.07 -17.51
C GLY A 538 32.23 2.55 -17.47
N PHE A 539 32.62 1.94 -16.35
CA PHE A 539 33.95 1.33 -16.17
C PHE A 539 34.09 -0.02 -16.86
N THR A 540 33.00 -0.77 -17.03
CA THR A 540 33.03 -2.03 -17.81
C THR A 540 33.46 -1.77 -19.26
N PHE A 541 33.02 -0.65 -19.84
CA PHE A 541 33.36 -0.25 -21.21
C PHE A 541 34.27 0.99 -21.25
N PHE A 542 35.23 1.07 -20.32
CA PHE A 542 36.06 2.25 -20.14
C PHE A 542 36.81 2.67 -21.41
N LYS A 543 36.61 3.91 -21.84
CA LYS A 543 37.25 4.54 -23.01
C LYS A 543 37.34 3.60 -24.22
N ALA A 544 36.19 3.12 -24.68
CA ALA A 544 36.10 2.28 -25.86
C ALA A 544 36.76 2.98 -27.08
N LYS A 545 37.70 2.29 -27.74
CA LYS A 545 38.44 2.82 -28.89
C LYS A 545 37.54 2.93 -30.13
N ASN A 546 37.89 3.78 -31.09
CA ASN A 546 37.18 3.86 -32.39
C ASN A 546 37.56 2.71 -33.35
N THR A 547 37.48 1.47 -32.89
CA THR A 547 37.64 0.24 -33.69
C THR A 547 36.28 -0.45 -33.83
N GLN A 548 36.14 -1.39 -34.76
CA GLN A 548 34.90 -2.17 -34.92
C GLN A 548 34.44 -2.80 -33.58
N GLN A 549 35.38 -3.35 -32.81
CA GLN A 549 35.11 -3.89 -31.48
C GLN A 549 34.72 -2.80 -30.46
N GLY A 550 35.35 -1.63 -30.50
CA GLY A 550 34.99 -0.55 -29.58
C GLY A 550 33.62 0.07 -29.89
N THR A 551 33.21 0.14 -31.16
CA THR A 551 31.82 0.50 -31.52
C THR A 551 30.82 -0.53 -31.00
N GLN A 552 31.13 -1.83 -31.07
CA GLN A 552 30.28 -2.86 -30.46
C GLN A 552 30.19 -2.69 -28.93
N ASN A 553 31.31 -2.41 -28.27
CA ASN A 553 31.34 -2.13 -26.82
C ASN A 553 30.48 -0.91 -26.45
N GLN A 554 30.54 0.16 -27.24
CA GLN A 554 29.68 1.33 -27.06
C GLN A 554 28.19 0.99 -27.20
N LEU A 555 27.83 0.16 -28.20
CA LEU A 555 26.45 -0.32 -28.37
C LEU A 555 25.98 -1.15 -27.17
N PHE A 556 26.82 -2.07 -26.69
CA PHE A 556 26.52 -2.86 -25.49
C PHE A 556 26.38 -1.99 -24.24
N ALA A 557 27.18 -0.92 -24.11
CA ALA A 557 27.06 0.01 -22.99
C ALA A 557 25.71 0.75 -22.99
N VAL A 558 25.20 1.14 -24.17
CA VAL A 558 23.86 1.73 -24.32
C VAL A 558 22.78 0.72 -23.96
N TYR A 559 22.88 -0.50 -24.49
CA TYR A 559 21.94 -1.59 -24.22
C TYR A 559 21.88 -1.97 -22.73
N MET A 560 23.03 -2.11 -22.06
CA MET A 560 23.07 -2.37 -20.62
C MET A 560 22.47 -1.22 -19.81
N GLY A 561 22.60 0.02 -20.29
CA GLY A 561 21.97 1.18 -19.68
C GLY A 561 20.45 1.13 -19.73
N THR A 562 19.85 0.63 -20.83
CA THR A 562 18.39 0.49 -20.92
C THR A 562 17.87 -0.62 -20.02
N ILE A 563 18.62 -1.71 -19.80
CA ILE A 563 18.25 -2.79 -18.87
C ILE A 563 18.12 -2.29 -17.42
N LEU A 564 18.86 -1.23 -17.03
CA LEU A 564 18.77 -0.65 -15.67
C LEU A 564 17.36 -0.13 -15.34
N SER A 565 16.52 0.13 -16.34
CA SER A 565 15.12 0.50 -16.16
C SER A 565 14.26 -0.60 -15.53
N ALA A 566 14.63 -1.89 -15.66
CA ALA A 566 13.88 -2.99 -15.07
C ALA A 566 13.86 -2.95 -13.52
N PRO A 567 15.01 -2.92 -12.82
CA PRO A 567 15.01 -2.76 -11.37
C PRO A 567 14.45 -1.40 -10.90
N LEU A 568 14.61 -0.33 -11.69
CA LEU A 568 13.98 0.96 -11.39
C LEU A 568 12.45 0.91 -11.47
N SER A 569 11.92 0.15 -12.43
CA SER A 569 10.47 -0.06 -12.60
C SER A 569 9.90 -0.89 -11.46
N ASN A 570 10.61 -1.93 -11.02
CA ASN A 570 10.21 -2.73 -9.85
C ASN A 570 10.08 -1.87 -8.59
N GLN A 571 10.99 -0.89 -8.40
CA GLN A 571 10.89 0.05 -7.28
C GLN A 571 9.63 0.92 -7.36
N ILE A 572 9.18 1.32 -8.56
CA ILE A 572 7.96 2.15 -8.76
C ILE A 572 6.68 1.34 -8.52
N GLN A 573 6.67 0.05 -8.89
CA GLN A 573 5.48 -0.79 -8.82
C GLN A 573 4.99 -1.02 -7.38
N VAL A 574 5.89 -1.19 -6.41
CA VAL A 574 5.55 -1.41 -5.00
C VAL A 574 4.73 -0.26 -4.38
N PRO A 575 5.22 1.00 -4.35
CA PRO A 575 4.47 2.12 -3.80
C PRO A 575 3.20 2.44 -4.60
N PHE A 576 3.21 2.20 -5.91
CA PHE A 576 2.03 2.33 -6.76
C PHE A 576 0.91 1.39 -6.31
N LEU A 577 1.22 0.09 -6.14
CA LEU A 577 0.24 -0.93 -5.73
C LEU A 577 -0.25 -0.70 -4.29
N ASN A 578 0.63 -0.26 -3.38
CA ASN A 578 0.22 0.10 -2.01
C ASN A 578 -0.79 1.26 -2.01
N THR A 579 -0.55 2.28 -2.83
CA THR A 579 -1.48 3.41 -2.93
C THR A 579 -2.78 3.00 -3.63
N ARG A 580 -2.70 2.17 -4.68
CA ARG A 580 -3.87 1.60 -5.34
C ARG A 580 -4.75 0.83 -4.36
N LYS A 581 -4.15 0.04 -3.45
CA LYS A 581 -4.88 -0.68 -2.41
C LYS A 581 -5.66 0.27 -1.49
N ILE A 582 -5.05 1.37 -1.05
CA ILE A 582 -5.74 2.41 -0.26
C ILE A 582 -6.91 3.02 -1.07
N TYR A 583 -6.68 3.31 -2.36
CA TYR A 583 -7.71 3.85 -3.24
C TYR A 583 -8.91 2.91 -3.42
N GLU A 584 -8.66 1.65 -3.80
CA GLU A 584 -9.72 0.67 -4.07
C GLU A 584 -10.54 0.34 -2.82
N ILE A 585 -9.87 0.22 -1.68
CA ILE A 585 -10.50 -0.19 -0.43
C ILE A 585 -11.27 0.99 0.18
N ARG A 586 -10.65 2.17 0.35
CA ARG A 586 -11.23 3.26 1.15
C ARG A 586 -11.68 4.47 0.33
N GLU A 587 -10.83 4.97 -0.56
CA GLU A 587 -11.00 6.31 -1.15
C GLU A 587 -12.00 6.31 -2.32
N ARG A 588 -12.06 5.23 -3.11
CA ARG A 588 -13.00 5.04 -4.23
C ARG A 588 -14.44 4.86 -3.73
N PRO A 589 -14.76 3.96 -2.79
CA PRO A 589 -16.14 3.80 -2.32
C PRO A 589 -16.68 5.06 -1.60
N SER A 590 -15.79 5.89 -1.08
CA SER A 590 -16.12 7.15 -0.41
C SER A 590 -16.16 8.35 -1.37
N ARG A 591 -16.04 8.13 -2.69
CA ARG A 591 -16.09 9.14 -3.76
C ARG A 591 -15.16 10.34 -3.50
N MET A 592 -13.93 10.09 -3.04
CA MET A 592 -13.00 11.17 -2.70
C MET A 592 -12.43 11.88 -3.93
N PHE A 593 -12.02 11.12 -4.95
CA PHE A 593 -11.41 11.64 -6.17
C PHE A 593 -11.40 10.58 -7.29
N SER A 594 -11.13 11.01 -8.52
CA SER A 594 -11.13 10.11 -9.68
C SER A 594 -9.83 9.30 -9.83
N TRP A 595 -9.94 8.12 -10.44
CA TRP A 595 -8.79 7.29 -10.80
C TRP A 595 -7.78 8.04 -11.70
N THR A 596 -8.29 8.86 -12.63
CA THR A 596 -7.44 9.63 -13.55
C THR A 596 -6.59 10.66 -12.81
N ALA A 597 -7.13 11.31 -11.77
CA ALA A 597 -6.38 12.25 -10.94
C ALA A 597 -5.26 11.53 -10.16
N LEU A 598 -5.55 10.34 -9.62
CA LEU A 598 -4.55 9.53 -8.90
C LEU A 598 -3.36 9.16 -9.79
N ILE A 599 -3.61 8.53 -10.93
CA ILE A 599 -2.54 8.06 -11.83
C ILE A 599 -1.69 9.21 -12.34
N THR A 600 -2.34 10.31 -12.74
CA THR A 600 -1.64 11.50 -13.24
C THR A 600 -0.77 12.11 -12.14
N SER A 601 -1.28 12.21 -10.91
CA SER A 601 -0.54 12.77 -9.78
C SER A 601 0.66 11.92 -9.36
N GLN A 602 0.57 10.59 -9.43
CA GLN A 602 1.66 9.68 -9.10
C GLN A 602 2.74 9.76 -10.17
N PHE A 603 2.36 9.67 -11.44
CA PHE A 603 3.28 9.77 -12.57
C PHE A 603 4.09 11.08 -12.52
N LEU A 604 3.43 12.21 -12.30
CA LEU A 604 4.10 13.52 -12.22
C LEU A 604 4.89 13.73 -10.93
N ALA A 605 4.59 13.00 -9.85
CA ALA A 605 5.39 13.06 -8.62
C ALA A 605 6.68 12.24 -8.73
N ASP A 606 6.66 11.11 -9.46
CA ASP A 606 7.83 10.25 -9.67
C ASP A 606 8.79 10.77 -10.75
N LEU A 607 8.26 11.42 -11.79
CA LEU A 607 9.03 11.83 -12.97
C LEU A 607 10.26 12.71 -12.63
N PRO A 608 10.19 13.73 -11.74
CA PRO A 608 11.37 14.54 -11.38
C PRO A 608 12.49 13.71 -10.75
N TRP A 609 12.14 12.72 -9.92
CA TRP A 609 13.11 11.84 -9.27
C TRP A 609 13.77 10.88 -10.26
N ASN A 610 12.98 10.37 -11.22
CA ASN A 610 13.49 9.52 -12.29
C ASN A 610 14.42 10.29 -13.24
N ILE A 611 14.07 11.53 -13.60
CA ILE A 611 14.95 12.41 -14.40
C ILE A 611 16.24 12.73 -13.64
N LEU A 612 16.15 13.04 -12.34
CA LEU A 612 17.34 13.28 -11.50
C LEU A 612 18.24 12.05 -11.45
N GLY A 613 17.66 10.86 -11.20
CA GLY A 613 18.40 9.59 -11.20
C GLY A 613 19.08 9.33 -12.54
N SER A 614 18.34 9.45 -13.65
CA SER A 614 18.90 9.23 -14.98
C SER A 614 19.91 10.29 -15.41
N THR A 615 19.82 11.52 -14.88
CA THR A 615 20.86 12.55 -15.03
C THR A 615 22.16 12.12 -14.36
N LEU A 616 22.08 11.59 -13.13
CA LEU A 616 23.26 11.09 -12.41
C LEU A 616 23.87 9.87 -13.11
N PHE A 617 23.02 8.95 -13.61
CA PHE A 617 23.45 7.85 -14.45
C PHE A 617 24.22 8.37 -15.68
N PHE A 618 23.62 9.31 -16.43
CA PHE A 618 24.21 9.88 -17.64
C PHE A 618 25.58 10.50 -17.36
N ILE A 619 25.73 11.26 -16.27
CA ILE A 619 27.01 11.88 -15.90
C ILE A 619 28.08 10.82 -15.61
N CYS A 620 27.71 9.76 -14.89
CA CYS A 620 28.64 8.69 -14.53
C CYS A 620 29.00 7.80 -15.73
N TRP A 621 28.11 7.66 -16.71
CA TRP A 621 28.22 6.69 -17.80
C TRP A 621 28.80 7.30 -19.09
N TYR A 622 28.40 8.51 -19.45
CA TYR A 622 28.65 9.05 -20.79
C TYR A 622 30.15 9.27 -21.09
N TRP A 623 30.85 9.96 -20.18
CA TRP A 623 32.27 10.28 -20.36
C TRP A 623 33.20 9.12 -20.01
N THR A 624 32.77 8.19 -19.15
CA THR A 624 33.57 7.02 -18.79
C THR A 624 33.68 6.02 -19.94
N VAL A 625 32.60 5.82 -20.70
CA VAL A 625 32.61 4.97 -21.90
C VAL A 625 33.41 5.62 -23.03
N GLY A 626 33.42 6.96 -23.08
CA GLY A 626 34.14 7.74 -24.09
C GLY A 626 33.30 8.08 -25.33
N PHE A 627 32.01 8.40 -25.14
CA PHE A 627 31.16 8.88 -26.22
C PHE A 627 31.57 10.29 -26.71
N ASP A 628 31.25 10.58 -27.98
CA ASP A 628 31.59 11.87 -28.59
C ASP A 628 30.71 13.02 -28.04
N THR A 629 31.37 14.00 -27.42
CA THR A 629 30.75 15.16 -26.76
C THR A 629 29.85 15.99 -27.70
N SER A 630 30.07 15.95 -29.02
CA SER A 630 29.22 16.66 -29.99
C SER A 630 27.74 16.23 -29.95
N ARG A 631 27.46 14.99 -29.51
CA ARG A 631 26.11 14.41 -29.43
C ARG A 631 25.53 14.36 -28.02
N ALA A 632 26.24 14.88 -27.01
CA ALA A 632 25.86 14.76 -25.61
C ALA A 632 24.45 15.28 -25.31
N GLY A 633 24.08 16.44 -25.89
CA GLY A 633 22.75 17.03 -25.67
C GLY A 633 21.60 16.16 -26.18
N PHE A 634 21.76 15.55 -27.36
CA PHE A 634 20.78 14.63 -27.92
C PHE A 634 20.68 13.35 -27.08
N THR A 635 21.82 12.76 -26.71
CA THR A 635 21.85 11.55 -25.88
C THR A 635 21.24 11.80 -24.49
N TYR A 636 21.48 12.97 -23.89
CA TYR A 636 20.87 13.35 -22.62
C TYR A 636 19.35 13.51 -22.75
N LEU A 637 18.84 14.14 -23.81
CA LEU A 637 17.40 14.26 -24.03
C LEU A 637 16.74 12.88 -24.16
N LEU A 638 17.41 11.94 -24.84
CA LEU A 638 16.89 10.60 -25.04
C LEU A 638 16.96 9.74 -23.76
N ILE A 639 18.14 9.62 -23.14
CA ILE A 639 18.37 8.72 -21.99
C ILE A 639 18.04 9.38 -20.64
N GLY A 640 18.27 10.69 -20.51
CA GLY A 640 18.06 11.44 -19.28
C GLY A 640 16.62 11.94 -19.08
N VAL A 641 15.84 12.10 -20.15
CA VAL A 641 14.47 12.67 -20.08
C VAL A 641 13.42 11.78 -20.73
N ALA A 642 13.54 11.47 -22.02
CA ALA A 642 12.51 10.72 -22.75
C ALA A 642 12.39 9.26 -22.26
N PHE A 643 13.51 8.60 -22.00
CA PHE A 643 13.52 7.22 -21.53
C PHE A 643 12.93 7.06 -20.11
N PRO A 644 13.23 7.93 -19.14
CA PRO A 644 12.51 8.01 -17.86
C PRO A 644 11.01 8.15 -17.97
N PHE A 645 10.54 9.02 -18.85
CA PHE A 645 9.12 9.16 -19.11
C PHE A 645 8.51 7.83 -19.62
N TYR A 646 9.19 7.18 -20.56
CA TYR A 646 8.77 5.92 -21.14
C TYR A 646 8.71 4.77 -20.12
N TYR A 647 9.81 4.45 -19.43
CA TYR A 647 9.79 3.30 -18.51
C TYR A 647 8.86 3.52 -17.31
N THR A 648 8.72 4.77 -16.83
CA THR A 648 7.82 5.09 -15.71
C THR A 648 6.36 4.86 -16.10
N SER A 649 5.96 5.34 -17.29
CA SER A 649 4.59 5.18 -17.78
C SER A 649 4.27 3.71 -18.07
N LEU A 650 5.20 2.97 -18.68
CA LEU A 650 5.04 1.53 -18.90
C LEU A 650 4.97 0.75 -17.58
N ALA A 651 5.83 1.08 -16.61
CA ALA A 651 5.85 0.42 -15.30
C ALA A 651 4.51 0.60 -14.56
N MET A 652 3.98 1.82 -14.53
CA MET A 652 2.68 2.10 -13.92
C MET A 652 1.52 1.44 -14.68
N ALA A 653 1.57 1.38 -16.01
CA ALA A 653 0.56 0.69 -16.80
C ALA A 653 0.52 -0.81 -16.49
N VAL A 654 1.68 -1.46 -16.41
CA VAL A 654 1.79 -2.87 -16.02
C VAL A 654 1.36 -3.08 -14.57
N ALA A 655 1.71 -2.16 -13.67
CA ALA A 655 1.26 -2.20 -12.27
C ALA A 655 -0.26 -2.07 -12.12
N ALA A 656 -0.90 -1.25 -12.95
CA ALA A 656 -2.35 -1.09 -12.93
C ALA A 656 -3.10 -2.39 -13.35
N MET A 657 -2.47 -3.23 -14.17
CA MET A 657 -3.03 -4.52 -14.61
C MET A 657 -2.71 -5.69 -13.67
N ALA A 658 -1.66 -5.58 -12.87
CA ALA A 658 -1.17 -6.66 -12.02
C ALA A 658 -1.89 -6.71 -10.65
N PRO A 659 -2.09 -7.91 -10.07
CA PRO A 659 -2.66 -8.06 -8.73
C PRO A 659 -1.63 -7.95 -7.60
N SER A 660 -0.35 -8.17 -7.89
CA SER A 660 0.76 -8.08 -6.92
C SER A 660 2.02 -7.49 -7.56
N ALA A 661 2.97 -7.06 -6.72
CA ALA A 661 4.22 -6.45 -7.18
C ALA A 661 5.11 -7.46 -7.91
N GLU A 662 5.12 -8.71 -7.46
CA GLU A 662 5.91 -9.80 -8.05
C GLU A 662 5.43 -10.12 -9.46
N ILE A 663 4.11 -10.22 -9.65
CA ILE A 663 3.51 -10.44 -10.97
C ILE A 663 3.75 -9.22 -11.87
N SER A 664 3.66 -8.01 -11.31
CA SER A 664 3.96 -6.77 -12.05
C SER A 664 5.41 -6.74 -12.55
N ALA A 665 6.36 -7.14 -11.71
CA ALA A 665 7.78 -7.18 -12.05
C ALA A 665 8.08 -8.22 -13.14
N LEU A 666 7.46 -9.39 -13.05
CA LEU A 666 7.57 -10.45 -14.06
C LEU A 666 7.01 -9.97 -15.40
N LEU A 667 5.78 -9.45 -15.41
CA LEU A 667 5.13 -8.94 -16.63
C LEU A 667 5.91 -7.79 -17.26
N PHE A 668 6.38 -6.84 -16.44
CA PHE A 668 7.19 -5.73 -16.93
C PHE A 668 8.47 -6.25 -17.58
N SER A 669 9.19 -7.14 -16.91
CA SER A 669 10.44 -7.69 -17.43
C SER A 669 10.23 -8.46 -18.74
N THR A 670 9.16 -9.25 -18.83
CA THR A 670 8.79 -9.98 -20.05
C THR A 670 8.45 -9.02 -21.20
N LEU A 671 7.54 -8.06 -20.97
CA LEU A 671 7.11 -7.10 -21.99
C LEU A 671 8.26 -6.19 -22.43
N PHE A 672 9.05 -5.71 -21.48
CA PHE A 672 10.20 -4.85 -21.75
C PHE A 672 11.29 -5.61 -22.53
N SER A 673 11.54 -6.89 -22.23
CA SER A 673 12.46 -7.71 -23.01
C SER A 673 12.00 -7.83 -24.47
N PHE A 674 10.71 -8.05 -24.74
CA PHE A 674 10.21 -8.11 -26.12
C PHE A 674 10.46 -6.81 -26.87
N ILE A 675 10.24 -5.66 -26.22
CA ILE A 675 10.44 -4.34 -26.81
C ILE A 675 11.93 -4.07 -27.09
N LEU A 676 12.83 -4.56 -26.24
CA LEU A 676 14.28 -4.42 -26.45
C LEU A 676 14.84 -5.37 -27.52
N THR A 677 14.17 -6.50 -27.79
CA THR A 677 14.62 -7.49 -28.78
C THR A 677 14.05 -7.27 -30.18
N LEU A 678 12.97 -6.50 -30.29
CA LEU A 678 12.37 -6.05 -31.56
C LEU A 678 13.15 -4.84 -32.10
#